data_AF-A0AAX1U890-F1
#
_entry.id   AF-A0AAX1U890-F1
#
_cell.length_a   1.000
_cell.length_b   1.000
_cell.length_c   1.000
_cell.angle_alpha   90.00
_cell.angle_beta   90.00
_cell.angle_gamma   90.00
#
_symmetry.space_group_name_H-M   'P 1'
#
loop_
_entity.id
_entity.type
_entity.pdbx_description
1 polymer ?
#
loop_
_entity_poly.entity_id
_entity_poly.type
_entity_poly.pdbx_seq_one_letter_code
_entity_poly.pdbx_strand_id
1 'polypeptide(L)'
;MMFTFTYLMKNMLYYEVKKIFSRRYHIVFLLGIIIVANVLFFYQNKSDSFNASDYKQIQIKLKGKTDKERYAYLNELQDINSLFMMKEAVINHQVDFNEYVEKYGKEWVNQVLKMEYEDIVNDALIHRLIEEEDNLHSYDLFLKQVKQQYETNQSISIFQNKDPFIQSRADQTKRLYEKMHVNMPSSSDGSYGSEKVLKSMIPDALILLTVAYFFYMLVAFEDEKGMIKYGSMMKKGSNQQLLSKWLALLVLVMGLEAIFLLTLFLNSGMQYGMQDIFQPIQSILYYVSVPYHMNVLSFIAVVFCFKIIIYAFLLALLFMVYAFVKNYLLAISISALFIGSFTFLASTSGDSHLLSYLGLTQILHPEYALKNVSYIRFFSMAIPYNVLYGLFIILMILAFALCFKLFHKQRKHILRITHQAKSHKVHGLLFYEMKKLWINDFGIVLMVVCLIAQILLLALIISMSNIEDNQYNYYIDQIGDHVSKEADEKIALERQKIDDAKQQIMIEKDPIKLNEYMKIQSMEQGFSLYENRYQAIKEDPFSRKLIKEDQVRFLIDNDYTQSQLLFVLLLFMILITMQSYDRENLTKVKQLQNMSEHMDTRLKKAKLITMGIGAFIGVLGMNFMMLLHNYQMYPGADYTNRLCDSVVFYNTHVTLSIGLYLVLLFIWQLFITCILMLVLQKVYHKIPHAKMITIILLTMIFPLLMKDTSLGVFAIFYDLYYPITNFIMAGIVLIGCVGVYIGFHVVERRKRL
;
A
#
# COMPACT_ATOMS: atom_id res chain seq x y z
N MET A 1 8.14 -49.24 2.52
CA MET A 1 7.58 -48.24 3.46
C MET A 1 7.47 -46.82 2.85
N MET A 2 8.40 -46.41 1.98
CA MET A 2 8.34 -45.11 1.27
C MET A 2 7.22 -45.02 0.22
N PHE A 3 6.94 -46.11 -0.53
CA PHE A 3 5.84 -46.18 -1.52
C PHE A 3 4.43 -46.09 -0.89
N THR A 4 4.22 -46.73 0.27
CA THR A 4 2.97 -46.62 1.04
C THR A 4 2.85 -45.27 1.75
N PHE A 5 3.96 -44.58 1.98
CA PHE A 5 3.99 -43.23 2.54
C PHE A 5 3.58 -42.17 1.49
N THR A 6 4.14 -42.22 0.27
CA THR A 6 3.76 -41.33 -0.83
C THR A 6 2.32 -41.57 -1.32
N TYR A 7 1.90 -42.83 -1.45
CA TYR A 7 0.53 -43.16 -1.89
C TYR A 7 -0.55 -42.66 -0.91
N LEU A 8 -0.36 -42.83 0.39
CA LEU A 8 -1.34 -42.36 1.38
C LEU A 8 -1.31 -40.85 1.63
N MET A 9 -0.15 -40.20 1.50
CA MET A 9 -0.07 -38.74 1.54
C MET A 9 -0.81 -38.13 0.34
N LYS A 10 -0.69 -38.75 -0.84
CA LYS A 10 -1.45 -38.37 -2.05
C LYS A 10 -2.97 -38.40 -1.82
N ASN A 11 -3.48 -39.43 -1.14
CA ASN A 11 -4.91 -39.52 -0.84
C ASN A 11 -5.39 -38.50 0.21
N MET A 12 -4.63 -38.24 1.27
CA MET A 12 -5.00 -37.22 2.27
C MET A 12 -4.93 -35.80 1.70
N LEU A 13 -3.86 -35.48 0.95
CA LEU A 13 -3.74 -34.20 0.26
C LEU A 13 -4.90 -33.99 -0.71
N TYR A 14 -5.27 -35.01 -1.49
CA TYR A 14 -6.42 -34.95 -2.38
C TYR A 14 -7.71 -34.57 -1.64
N TYR A 15 -7.99 -35.15 -0.47
CA TYR A 15 -9.18 -34.80 0.30
C TYR A 15 -9.14 -33.38 0.88
N GLU A 16 -7.99 -32.91 1.36
CA GLU A 16 -7.85 -31.53 1.87
C GLU A 16 -7.98 -30.49 0.75
N VAL A 17 -7.36 -30.73 -0.41
CA VAL A 17 -7.54 -29.89 -1.62
C VAL A 17 -8.99 -29.95 -2.09
N LYS A 18 -9.61 -31.15 -2.09
CA LYS A 18 -11.01 -31.31 -2.44
C LYS A 18 -11.94 -30.49 -1.53
N LYS A 19 -11.65 -30.35 -0.23
CA LYS A 19 -12.47 -29.52 0.67
C LYS A 19 -12.51 -28.04 0.24
N ILE A 20 -11.41 -27.52 -0.29
CA ILE A 20 -11.31 -26.15 -0.81
C ILE A 20 -12.26 -25.98 -1.99
N PHE A 21 -12.20 -26.89 -2.97
CA PHE A 21 -12.93 -26.74 -4.24
C PHE A 21 -14.33 -27.39 -4.27
N SER A 22 -14.73 -28.16 -3.25
CA SER A 22 -16.02 -28.89 -3.29
C SER A 22 -17.24 -28.03 -2.99
N ARG A 23 -17.08 -26.91 -2.27
CA ARG A 23 -18.24 -26.11 -1.83
C ARG A 23 -18.43 -24.93 -2.78
N ARG A 24 -19.66 -24.75 -3.29
CA ARG A 24 -20.00 -23.70 -4.26
C ARG A 24 -19.59 -22.30 -3.80
N TYR A 25 -19.76 -21.99 -2.52
CA TYR A 25 -19.41 -20.67 -2.00
C TYR A 25 -17.89 -20.41 -1.94
N HIS A 26 -17.04 -21.46 -1.84
CA HIS A 26 -15.59 -21.30 -1.94
C HIS A 26 -15.17 -20.94 -3.37
N ILE A 27 -15.82 -21.54 -4.36
CA ILE A 27 -15.56 -21.23 -5.78
C ILE A 27 -15.99 -19.80 -6.09
N VAL A 28 -17.20 -19.39 -5.66
CA VAL A 28 -17.69 -18.01 -5.83
C VAL A 28 -16.75 -17.01 -5.16
N PHE A 29 -16.23 -17.33 -3.97
CA PHE A 29 -15.25 -16.50 -3.28
C PHE A 29 -13.95 -16.35 -4.09
N LEU A 30 -13.36 -17.45 -4.58
CA LEU A 30 -12.15 -17.42 -5.38
C LEU A 30 -12.33 -16.63 -6.68
N LEU A 31 -13.46 -16.82 -7.37
CA LEU A 31 -13.81 -16.04 -8.56
C LEU A 31 -13.97 -14.55 -8.23
N GLY A 32 -14.63 -14.22 -7.12
CA GLY A 32 -14.79 -12.84 -6.66
C GLY A 32 -13.43 -12.17 -6.42
N ILE A 33 -12.48 -12.85 -5.79
CA ILE A 33 -11.14 -12.30 -5.56
C ILE A 33 -10.38 -12.09 -6.88
N ILE A 34 -10.50 -13.00 -7.86
CA ILE A 34 -9.88 -12.81 -9.18
C ILE A 34 -10.44 -11.58 -9.88
N ILE A 35 -11.75 -11.36 -9.81
CA ILE A 35 -12.38 -10.16 -10.38
C ILE A 35 -11.87 -8.91 -9.66
N VAL A 36 -11.86 -8.91 -8.33
CA VAL A 36 -11.36 -7.78 -7.53
C VAL A 36 -9.90 -7.46 -7.88
N ALA A 37 -9.02 -8.46 -7.99
CA ALA A 37 -7.63 -8.26 -8.38
C ALA A 37 -7.49 -7.53 -9.73
N ASN A 38 -8.26 -7.98 -10.73
CA ASN A 38 -8.21 -7.40 -12.07
C ASN A 38 -8.82 -5.99 -12.14
N VAL A 39 -9.88 -5.72 -11.39
CA VAL A 39 -10.49 -4.38 -11.29
C VAL A 39 -9.54 -3.42 -10.59
N LEU A 40 -8.92 -3.83 -9.48
CA LEU A 40 -7.93 -3.01 -8.77
C LEU A 40 -6.71 -2.71 -9.64
N PHE A 41 -6.20 -3.71 -10.38
CA PHE A 41 -5.08 -3.51 -11.29
C PHE A 41 -5.42 -2.58 -12.47
N PHE A 42 -6.59 -2.77 -13.09
CA PHE A 42 -7.08 -1.87 -14.14
C PHE A 42 -7.16 -0.43 -13.63
N TYR A 43 -7.62 -0.26 -12.39
CA TYR A 43 -7.76 1.05 -11.78
C TYR A 43 -6.41 1.72 -11.48
N GLN A 44 -5.48 0.96 -10.89
CA GLN A 44 -4.10 1.40 -10.66
C GLN A 44 -3.42 1.83 -11.96
N ASN A 45 -3.81 1.27 -13.11
CA ASN A 45 -3.26 1.67 -14.39
C ASN A 45 -3.85 2.95 -14.98
N LYS A 46 -5.03 3.37 -14.51
CA LYS A 46 -5.67 4.60 -14.96
C LYS A 46 -5.13 5.85 -14.26
N SER A 47 -4.51 5.71 -13.09
CA SER A 47 -3.89 6.82 -12.35
C SER A 47 -2.51 7.23 -12.89
N ASP A 48 -2.04 6.61 -13.97
CA ASP A 48 -0.79 7.00 -14.63
C ASP A 48 -0.85 8.41 -15.23
N SER A 49 0.34 8.99 -15.44
CA SER A 49 0.50 10.27 -16.13
C SER A 49 -0.06 10.28 -17.56
N PHE A 50 -0.24 9.13 -18.20
CA PHE A 50 -0.76 8.99 -19.56
C PHE A 50 -1.72 7.81 -19.74
N ASN A 51 -2.56 7.87 -20.77
CA ASN A 51 -3.53 6.81 -21.07
C ASN A 51 -2.87 5.60 -21.72
N ALA A 52 -3.27 4.40 -21.28
CA ALA A 52 -2.79 3.14 -21.86
C ALA A 52 -3.20 2.93 -23.33
N SER A 53 -4.35 3.49 -23.74
CA SER A 53 -4.83 3.44 -25.12
C SER A 53 -3.83 4.08 -26.08
N ASP A 54 -3.26 5.21 -25.68
CA ASP A 54 -2.42 6.05 -26.53
C ASP A 54 -1.07 5.37 -26.71
N TYR A 55 -0.53 4.79 -25.62
CA TYR A 55 0.65 3.92 -25.67
C TYR A 55 0.47 2.78 -26.68
N LYS A 56 -0.65 2.05 -26.60
CA LYS A 56 -0.92 0.94 -27.51
C LYS A 56 -1.08 1.40 -28.96
N GLN A 57 -1.76 2.51 -29.21
CA GLN A 57 -1.94 3.04 -30.56
C GLN A 57 -0.60 3.45 -31.20
N ILE A 58 0.26 4.12 -30.43
CA ILE A 58 1.59 4.52 -30.90
C ILE A 58 2.45 3.29 -31.17
N GLN A 59 2.48 2.31 -30.27
CA GLN A 59 3.21 1.05 -30.48
C GLN A 59 2.73 0.30 -31.74
N ILE A 60 1.41 0.30 -32.03
CA ILE A 60 0.89 -0.25 -33.29
C ILE A 60 1.42 0.52 -34.52
N LYS A 61 1.49 1.85 -34.46
CA LYS A 61 2.04 2.69 -35.55
C LYS A 61 3.55 2.52 -35.73
N LEU A 62 4.27 2.21 -34.66
CA LEU A 62 5.71 1.92 -34.66
C LEU A 62 6.03 0.51 -35.19
N LYS A 63 5.04 -0.39 -35.20
CA LYS A 63 5.23 -1.78 -35.61
C LYS A 63 5.59 -1.88 -37.10
N GLY A 64 6.73 -2.51 -37.39
CA GLY A 64 7.22 -2.72 -38.75
C GLY A 64 7.98 -1.55 -39.37
N LYS A 65 8.15 -0.43 -38.65
CA LYS A 65 9.08 0.65 -39.01
C LYS A 65 10.53 0.26 -38.68
N THR A 66 11.48 0.79 -39.44
CA THR A 66 12.92 0.71 -39.11
C THR A 66 13.26 1.63 -37.94
N ASP A 67 14.37 1.38 -37.24
CA ASP A 67 14.82 2.16 -36.08
C ASP A 67 14.85 3.67 -36.36
N LYS A 68 15.36 4.07 -37.54
CA LYS A 68 15.40 5.48 -37.96
C LYS A 68 14.01 6.08 -38.12
N GLU A 69 13.07 5.32 -38.66
CA GLU A 69 11.68 5.77 -38.83
C GLU A 69 10.92 5.82 -37.51
N ARG A 70 11.27 4.95 -36.53
CA ARG A 70 10.72 4.98 -35.18
C ARG A 70 11.13 6.26 -34.46
N TYR A 71 12.43 6.57 -34.44
CA TYR A 71 12.93 7.83 -33.86
C TYR A 71 12.39 9.07 -34.57
N ALA A 72 12.35 9.07 -35.91
CA ALA A 72 11.80 10.19 -36.65
C ALA A 72 10.32 10.47 -36.27
N TYR A 73 9.51 9.42 -36.13
CA TYR A 73 8.11 9.55 -35.72
C TYR A 73 7.96 10.02 -34.27
N LEU A 74 8.76 9.52 -33.33
CA LEU A 74 8.72 9.97 -31.92
C LEU A 74 9.19 11.42 -31.77
N ASN A 75 10.24 11.82 -32.49
CA ASN A 75 10.71 13.20 -32.52
C ASN A 75 9.69 14.14 -33.18
N GLU A 76 8.98 13.69 -34.22
CA GLU A 76 7.89 14.45 -34.82
C GLU A 76 6.77 14.70 -33.79
N LEU A 77 6.37 13.69 -33.00
CA LEU A 77 5.39 13.89 -31.92
C LEU A 77 5.88 14.88 -30.86
N GLN A 78 7.16 14.84 -30.50
CA GLN A 78 7.74 15.79 -29.55
C GLN A 78 7.74 17.22 -30.12
N ASP A 79 8.06 17.38 -31.40
CA ASP A 79 8.04 18.66 -32.12
C ASP A 79 6.60 19.22 -32.25
N ILE A 80 5.59 18.35 -32.38
CA ILE A 80 4.17 18.75 -32.35
C ILE A 80 3.83 19.35 -30.98
N ASN A 81 4.24 18.69 -29.90
CA ASN A 81 3.95 19.14 -28.54
C ASN A 81 4.66 20.45 -28.20
N SER A 82 5.94 20.60 -28.54
CA SER A 82 6.68 21.84 -28.32
C SER A 82 6.06 23.02 -29.07
N LEU A 83 5.69 22.83 -30.34
CA LEU A 83 5.03 23.85 -31.15
C LEU A 83 3.63 24.20 -30.60
N PHE A 84 2.88 23.20 -30.12
CA PHE A 84 1.58 23.44 -29.51
C PHE A 84 1.69 24.24 -28.20
N MET A 85 2.67 23.94 -27.34
CA MET A 85 2.90 24.71 -26.11
C MET A 85 3.28 26.16 -26.39
N MET A 86 3.87 26.43 -27.57
CA MET A 86 4.20 27.78 -28.03
C MET A 86 3.07 28.45 -28.85
N LYS A 87 1.93 27.79 -29.07
CA LYS A 87 0.85 28.24 -29.95
C LYS A 87 0.40 29.69 -29.68
N GLU A 88 0.17 30.07 -28.43
CA GLU A 88 -0.23 31.44 -28.08
C GLU A 88 0.87 32.46 -28.36
N ALA A 89 2.12 32.13 -28.03
CA ALA A 89 3.27 33.00 -28.27
C ALA A 89 3.58 33.16 -29.77
N VAL A 90 3.36 32.10 -30.56
CA VAL A 90 3.48 32.09 -32.02
C VAL A 90 2.39 32.94 -32.68
N ILE A 91 1.13 32.81 -32.25
CA ILE A 91 0.01 33.63 -32.75
C ILE A 91 0.25 35.12 -32.42
N ASN A 92 0.79 35.41 -31.24
CA ASN A 92 1.12 36.76 -30.79
C ASN A 92 2.46 37.30 -31.34
N HIS A 93 3.12 36.58 -32.26
CA HIS A 93 4.39 36.96 -32.90
C HIS A 93 5.55 37.21 -31.91
N GLN A 94 5.57 36.52 -30.77
CA GLN A 94 6.57 36.67 -29.71
C GLN A 94 7.74 35.67 -29.82
N VAL A 95 7.59 34.60 -30.62
CA VAL A 95 8.58 33.52 -30.77
C VAL A 95 8.73 33.18 -32.26
N ASP A 96 9.97 33.00 -32.71
CA ASP A 96 10.28 32.57 -34.08
C ASP A 96 10.12 31.03 -34.20
N PHE A 97 9.35 30.57 -35.19
CA PHE A 97 9.06 29.16 -35.46
C PHE A 97 9.60 28.69 -36.82
N ASN A 98 10.49 29.48 -37.44
CA ASN A 98 11.12 29.18 -38.74
C ASN A 98 11.79 27.79 -38.78
N GLU A 99 12.34 27.31 -37.67
CA GLU A 99 12.95 25.97 -37.56
C GLU A 99 11.98 24.84 -37.95
N TYR A 100 10.73 24.88 -37.47
CA TYR A 100 9.72 23.86 -37.81
C TYR A 100 9.21 24.02 -39.24
N VAL A 101 9.15 25.24 -39.77
CA VAL A 101 8.77 25.53 -41.16
C VAL A 101 9.81 24.99 -42.14
N GLU A 102 11.11 25.11 -41.80
CA GLU A 102 12.19 24.54 -42.60
C GLU A 102 12.22 23.02 -42.54
N LYS A 103 11.92 22.43 -41.36
CA LYS A 103 11.99 20.97 -41.14
C LYS A 103 10.80 20.20 -41.71
N TYR A 104 9.56 20.71 -41.57
CA TYR A 104 8.33 19.99 -41.94
C TYR A 104 7.44 20.73 -42.97
N GLY A 105 7.70 22.01 -43.23
CA GLY A 105 6.93 22.84 -44.17
C GLY A 105 5.74 23.57 -43.55
N LYS A 106 5.26 24.62 -44.24
CA LYS A 106 4.20 25.52 -43.75
C LYS A 106 2.84 24.84 -43.55
N GLU A 107 2.52 23.82 -44.35
CA GLU A 107 1.23 23.11 -44.27
C GLU A 107 1.12 22.29 -42.98
N TRP A 108 2.19 21.62 -42.57
CA TRP A 108 2.27 20.85 -41.33
C TRP A 108 2.12 21.76 -40.10
N VAL A 109 2.86 22.87 -40.06
CA VAL A 109 2.77 23.86 -38.97
C VAL A 109 1.35 24.40 -38.82
N ASN A 110 0.68 24.72 -39.94
CA ASN A 110 -0.71 25.16 -39.92
C ASN A 110 -1.70 24.09 -39.45
N GLN A 111 -1.39 22.80 -39.63
CA GLN A 111 -2.19 21.70 -39.08
C GLN A 111 -2.01 21.61 -37.57
N VAL A 112 -0.77 21.66 -37.06
CA VAL A 112 -0.47 21.61 -35.62
C VAL A 112 -1.10 22.78 -34.87
N LEU A 113 -1.02 24.00 -35.42
CA LEU A 113 -1.65 25.17 -34.81
C LEU A 113 -3.20 25.06 -34.75
N LYS A 114 -3.82 24.25 -35.61
CA LYS A 114 -5.26 23.98 -35.60
C LYS A 114 -5.68 22.84 -34.68
N MET A 115 -4.74 22.05 -34.15
CA MET A 115 -5.05 20.96 -33.22
C MET A 115 -5.66 21.49 -31.93
N GLU A 116 -6.54 20.67 -31.35
CA GLU A 116 -7.10 20.87 -30.01
C GLU A 116 -6.32 20.06 -28.99
N TYR A 117 -6.47 20.40 -27.71
CA TYR A 117 -5.74 19.75 -26.61
C TYR A 117 -6.00 18.23 -26.55
N GLU A 118 -7.18 17.76 -26.98
CA GLU A 118 -7.53 16.32 -27.00
C GLU A 118 -6.76 15.51 -28.06
N ASP A 119 -6.22 16.15 -29.10
CA ASP A 119 -5.48 15.49 -30.18
C ASP A 119 -4.00 15.27 -29.83
N ILE A 120 -3.55 15.81 -28.70
CA ILE A 120 -2.15 15.88 -28.31
C ILE A 120 -1.76 14.68 -27.47
N VAL A 121 -0.68 14.04 -27.88
CA VAL A 121 -0.10 12.94 -27.13
C VAL A 121 0.58 13.51 -25.89
N ASN A 122 0.38 12.88 -24.73
CA ASN A 122 1.02 13.32 -23.49
C ASN A 122 2.57 13.29 -23.60
N ASP A 123 3.25 14.37 -23.21
CA ASP A 123 4.73 14.46 -23.22
C ASP A 123 5.40 13.32 -22.44
N ALA A 124 4.84 12.95 -21.29
CA ALA A 124 5.40 11.88 -20.46
C ALA A 124 5.39 10.53 -21.19
N LEU A 125 4.40 10.31 -22.08
CA LEU A 125 4.32 9.10 -22.91
C LEU A 125 5.38 9.11 -24.01
N ILE A 126 5.59 10.25 -24.67
CA ILE A 126 6.61 10.38 -25.72
C ILE A 126 8.01 10.15 -25.13
N HIS A 127 8.33 10.83 -24.03
CA HIS A 127 9.59 10.63 -23.31
C HIS A 127 9.78 9.18 -22.89
N ARG A 128 8.73 8.54 -22.36
CA ARG A 128 8.79 7.13 -21.97
C ARG A 128 9.10 6.21 -23.15
N LEU A 129 8.50 6.44 -24.32
CA LEU A 129 8.76 5.63 -25.51
C LEU A 129 10.17 5.84 -26.06
N ILE A 130 10.67 7.08 -26.06
CA ILE A 130 12.06 7.38 -26.46
C ILE A 130 13.04 6.65 -25.54
N GLU A 131 12.83 6.66 -24.23
CA GLU A 131 13.66 5.91 -23.27
C GLU A 131 13.63 4.40 -23.51
N GLU A 132 12.47 3.84 -23.89
CA GLU A 132 12.33 2.42 -24.22
C GLU A 132 13.14 2.05 -25.48
N GLU A 133 13.13 2.89 -26.51
CA GLU A 133 13.94 2.70 -27.74
C GLU A 133 15.44 2.90 -27.46
N ASP A 134 15.80 3.95 -26.73
CA ASP A 134 17.20 4.24 -26.35
C ASP A 134 17.82 3.09 -25.55
N ASN A 135 17.02 2.45 -24.70
CA ASN A 135 17.46 1.26 -23.96
C ASN A 135 17.82 0.09 -24.89
N LEU A 136 17.05 -0.16 -25.94
CA LEU A 136 17.31 -1.25 -26.88
C LEU A 136 18.60 -1.01 -27.67
N HIS A 137 18.85 0.24 -28.09
CA HIS A 137 20.01 0.60 -28.90
C HIS A 137 21.29 0.84 -28.09
N SER A 138 21.17 1.39 -26.88
CA SER A 138 22.30 1.82 -26.05
C SER A 138 22.73 0.77 -25.02
N TYR A 139 22.16 -0.43 -25.04
CA TYR A 139 22.47 -1.47 -24.06
C TYR A 139 23.95 -1.87 -24.04
N ASP A 140 24.58 -1.97 -25.22
CA ASP A 140 26.02 -2.26 -25.31
C ASP A 140 26.88 -1.13 -24.72
N LEU A 141 26.43 0.12 -24.85
CA LEU A 141 27.06 1.27 -24.22
C LEU A 141 26.89 1.22 -22.70
N PHE A 142 25.70 0.86 -22.21
CA PHE A 142 25.45 0.63 -20.78
C PHE A 142 26.42 -0.42 -20.21
N LEU A 143 26.57 -1.57 -20.86
CA LEU A 143 27.52 -2.62 -20.42
C LEU A 143 28.97 -2.12 -20.39
N LYS A 144 29.39 -1.31 -21.38
CA LYS A 144 30.72 -0.70 -21.41
C LYS A 144 30.90 0.33 -20.28
N GLN A 145 29.90 1.18 -20.04
CA GLN A 145 29.91 2.18 -18.98
C GLN A 145 30.02 1.53 -17.60
N VAL A 146 29.25 0.46 -17.35
CA VAL A 146 29.33 -0.31 -16.10
C VAL A 146 30.74 -0.88 -15.91
N LYS A 147 31.34 -1.47 -16.94
CA LYS A 147 32.73 -1.99 -16.89
C LYS A 147 33.75 -0.89 -16.60
N GLN A 148 33.66 0.23 -17.33
CA GLN A 148 34.59 1.37 -17.20
C GLN A 148 34.46 2.05 -15.83
N GLN A 149 33.25 2.16 -15.29
CA GLN A 149 33.00 2.72 -13.96
C GLN A 149 33.70 1.88 -12.88
N TYR A 150 33.67 0.55 -12.98
CA TYR A 150 34.38 -0.32 -12.02
C TYR A 150 35.90 -0.23 -12.15
N GLU A 151 36.45 -0.18 -13.37
CA GLU A 151 37.91 -0.05 -13.58
C GLU A 151 38.45 1.31 -13.11
N THR A 152 37.72 2.39 -13.42
CA THR A 152 38.08 3.75 -13.02
C THR A 152 38.05 3.89 -11.49
N ASN A 153 37.00 3.39 -10.84
CA ASN A 153 36.87 3.43 -9.37
C ASN A 153 37.93 2.60 -8.64
N GLN A 154 38.47 1.54 -9.26
CA GLN A 154 39.58 0.75 -8.71
C GLN A 154 40.95 1.38 -8.96
N SER A 155 41.14 2.10 -10.06
CA SER A 155 42.44 2.68 -10.44
C SER A 155 42.78 3.99 -9.70
N ILE A 156 41.78 4.78 -9.31
CA ILE A 156 41.97 6.08 -8.68
C ILE A 156 41.95 5.93 -7.15
N SER A 157 43.09 6.16 -6.50
CA SER A 157 43.27 6.00 -5.04
C SER A 157 42.31 6.82 -4.18
N ILE A 158 41.72 7.90 -4.70
CA ILE A 158 40.74 8.75 -4.01
C ILE A 158 39.34 8.10 -4.01
N PHE A 159 39.03 7.30 -5.03
CA PHE A 159 37.75 6.58 -5.17
C PHE A 159 37.82 5.14 -4.66
N GLN A 160 39.01 4.64 -4.32
CA GLN A 160 39.20 3.38 -3.60
C GLN A 160 38.60 3.50 -2.19
N ASN A 161 37.35 3.09 -2.05
CA ASN A 161 36.72 2.99 -0.75
C ASN A 161 37.42 1.90 0.07
N LYS A 162 37.88 2.24 1.29
CA LYS A 162 38.67 1.34 2.15
C LYS A 162 37.83 0.26 2.82
N ASP A 163 36.50 0.32 2.70
CA ASP A 163 35.60 -0.67 3.27
C ASP A 163 35.66 -2.01 2.50
N PRO A 164 36.10 -3.12 3.13
CA PRO A 164 36.22 -4.41 2.47
C PRO A 164 34.88 -4.95 1.94
N PHE A 165 33.75 -4.56 2.54
CA PHE A 165 32.43 -4.93 2.03
C PHE A 165 32.14 -4.30 0.66
N ILE A 166 32.47 -3.02 0.49
CA ILE A 166 32.22 -2.27 -0.75
C ILE A 166 33.08 -2.83 -1.89
N GLN A 167 34.34 -3.17 -1.60
CA GLN A 167 35.24 -3.81 -2.56
C GLN A 167 34.72 -5.20 -2.97
N SER A 168 34.35 -6.04 -2.00
CA SER A 168 33.80 -7.37 -2.28
C SER A 168 32.51 -7.32 -3.10
N ARG A 169 31.62 -6.36 -2.80
CA ARG A 169 30.39 -6.10 -3.57
C ARG A 169 30.72 -5.68 -5.01
N ALA A 170 31.66 -4.75 -5.19
CA ALA A 170 32.04 -4.26 -6.50
C ALA A 170 32.63 -5.38 -7.37
N ASP A 171 33.55 -6.18 -6.82
CA ASP A 171 34.18 -7.30 -7.54
C ASP A 171 33.17 -8.37 -7.98
N GLN A 172 32.25 -8.75 -7.08
CA GLN A 172 31.21 -9.73 -7.41
C GLN A 172 30.25 -9.19 -8.49
N THR A 173 29.88 -7.91 -8.41
CA THR A 173 29.00 -7.27 -9.40
C THR A 173 29.69 -7.17 -10.76
N LYS A 174 30.97 -6.77 -10.81
CA LYS A 174 31.77 -6.74 -12.03
C LYS A 174 31.79 -8.10 -12.73
N ARG A 175 32.07 -9.17 -11.99
CA ARG A 175 32.10 -10.55 -12.52
C ARG A 175 30.76 -11.03 -13.09
N LEU A 176 29.64 -10.51 -12.59
CA LEU A 176 28.32 -10.84 -13.13
C LEU A 176 28.12 -10.13 -14.48
N TYR A 177 28.38 -8.83 -14.56
CA TYR A 177 28.24 -8.06 -15.80
C TYR A 177 29.29 -8.40 -16.86
N GLU A 178 30.49 -8.87 -16.49
CA GLU A 178 31.50 -9.34 -17.44
C GLU A 178 31.02 -10.52 -18.28
N LYS A 179 30.18 -11.38 -17.69
CA LYS A 179 29.61 -12.57 -18.35
C LYS A 179 28.36 -12.24 -19.18
N MET A 180 27.89 -10.99 -19.15
CA MET A 180 26.66 -10.58 -19.82
C MET A 180 26.92 -10.27 -21.30
N HIS A 181 26.28 -11.07 -22.14
CA HIS A 181 26.11 -10.83 -23.57
C HIS A 181 24.65 -11.12 -23.90
N VAL A 182 23.94 -10.13 -24.45
CA VAL A 182 22.50 -10.21 -24.74
C VAL A 182 22.25 -9.63 -26.11
N ASN A 183 21.54 -10.37 -26.95
CA ASN A 183 21.07 -9.84 -28.23
C ASN A 183 19.74 -9.13 -27.98
N MET A 184 19.74 -7.80 -28.07
CA MET A 184 18.53 -7.01 -27.83
C MET A 184 17.52 -7.19 -28.97
N PRO A 185 16.21 -7.20 -28.68
CA PRO A 185 15.17 -7.27 -29.70
C PRO A 185 15.07 -5.96 -30.49
N SER A 186 14.47 -6.03 -31.68
CA SER A 186 14.27 -4.87 -32.56
C SER A 186 13.08 -3.99 -32.18
N SER A 187 12.28 -4.37 -31.18
CA SER A 187 11.16 -3.53 -30.73
C SER A 187 10.82 -3.73 -29.25
N SER A 188 10.28 -2.66 -28.65
CA SER A 188 9.87 -2.55 -27.25
C SER A 188 8.40 -2.93 -26.99
N ASP A 189 7.71 -3.54 -27.96
CA ASP A 189 6.26 -3.76 -27.94
C ASP A 189 5.75 -4.29 -26.58
N GLY A 190 4.92 -3.50 -25.90
CA GLY A 190 4.23 -3.92 -24.67
C GLY A 190 5.11 -4.03 -23.43
N SER A 191 6.36 -3.53 -23.45
CA SER A 191 7.29 -3.61 -22.31
C SER A 191 6.75 -2.95 -21.04
N TYR A 192 6.10 -1.79 -21.17
CA TYR A 192 5.54 -1.06 -20.03
C TYR A 192 4.45 -1.86 -19.31
N GLY A 193 3.64 -2.60 -20.08
CA GLY A 193 2.60 -3.45 -19.53
C GLY A 193 3.16 -4.58 -18.66
N SER A 194 4.22 -5.26 -19.10
CA SER A 194 4.87 -6.33 -18.33
C SER A 194 5.56 -5.80 -17.08
N GLU A 195 6.18 -4.61 -17.16
CA GLU A 195 6.76 -3.92 -16.01
C GLU A 195 5.73 -3.71 -14.89
N LYS A 196 4.53 -3.27 -15.25
CA LYS A 196 3.45 -3.05 -14.30
C LYS A 196 2.96 -4.31 -13.60
N VAL A 197 2.81 -5.40 -14.35
CA VAL A 197 2.37 -6.68 -13.78
C VAL A 197 3.35 -7.16 -12.73
N LEU A 198 4.65 -7.10 -13.03
CA LEU A 198 5.69 -7.55 -12.11
C LEU A 198 5.80 -6.67 -10.85
N LYS A 199 5.57 -5.36 -10.97
CA LYS A 199 5.60 -4.43 -9.83
C LYS A 199 4.36 -4.47 -8.92
N SER A 200 3.26 -5.07 -9.35
CA SER A 200 1.99 -4.95 -8.64
C SER A 200 2.00 -5.71 -7.30
N MET A 201 1.66 -5.01 -6.21
CA MET A 201 1.53 -5.60 -4.87
C MET A 201 0.11 -6.15 -4.59
N ILE A 202 -0.85 -5.90 -5.49
CA ILE A 202 -2.26 -6.26 -5.32
C ILE A 202 -2.46 -7.78 -5.18
N PRO A 203 -1.88 -8.63 -6.05
CA PRO A 203 -2.01 -10.08 -5.94
C PRO A 203 -1.56 -10.59 -4.58
N ASP A 204 -0.43 -10.08 -4.09
CA ASP A 204 0.20 -10.62 -2.89
C ASP A 204 -0.66 -10.40 -1.64
N ALA A 205 -1.26 -9.21 -1.53
CA ALA A 205 -2.17 -8.91 -0.43
C ALA A 205 -3.47 -9.73 -0.48
N LEU A 206 -4.03 -9.94 -1.68
CA LEU A 206 -5.23 -10.77 -1.87
C LEU A 206 -4.97 -12.25 -1.61
N ILE A 207 -3.77 -12.76 -1.95
CA ILE A 207 -3.33 -14.11 -1.59
C ILE A 207 -3.28 -14.26 -0.06
N LEU A 208 -2.66 -13.32 0.65
CA LEU A 208 -2.56 -13.38 2.12
C LEU A 208 -3.95 -13.40 2.79
N LEU A 209 -4.88 -12.59 2.30
CA LEU A 209 -6.27 -12.58 2.78
C LEU A 209 -6.99 -13.91 2.49
N THR A 210 -6.81 -14.45 1.28
CA THR A 210 -7.38 -15.75 0.89
C THR A 210 -6.83 -16.90 1.73
N VAL A 211 -5.52 -16.87 2.01
CA VAL A 211 -4.83 -17.83 2.87
C VAL A 211 -5.40 -17.80 4.28
N ALA A 212 -5.58 -16.61 4.87
CA ALA A 212 -6.20 -16.48 6.19
C ALA A 212 -7.57 -17.17 6.24
N TYR A 213 -8.42 -16.93 5.23
CA TYR A 213 -9.74 -17.57 5.14
C TYR A 213 -9.67 -19.10 5.05
N PHE A 214 -8.89 -19.65 4.12
CA PHE A 214 -8.82 -21.10 3.96
C PHE A 214 -8.08 -21.77 5.11
N PHE A 215 -7.13 -21.08 5.75
CA PHE A 215 -6.53 -21.52 7.00
C PHE A 215 -7.60 -21.64 8.08
N TYR A 216 -8.49 -20.66 8.22
CA TYR A 216 -9.63 -20.78 9.14
C TYR A 216 -10.48 -22.02 8.81
N MET A 217 -10.90 -22.17 7.55
CA MET A 217 -11.83 -23.22 7.14
C MET A 217 -11.25 -24.64 7.26
N LEU A 218 -9.97 -24.82 6.94
CA LEU A 218 -9.31 -26.13 6.97
C LEU A 218 -8.72 -26.47 8.33
N VAL A 219 -8.24 -25.49 9.09
CA VAL A 219 -7.50 -25.71 10.33
C VAL A 219 -8.33 -25.27 11.53
N ALA A 220 -8.61 -23.97 11.64
CA ALA A 220 -9.17 -23.44 12.88
C ALA A 220 -10.59 -23.94 13.16
N PHE A 221 -11.44 -23.98 12.13
CA PHE A 221 -12.81 -24.50 12.23
C PHE A 221 -12.86 -25.97 12.64
N GLU A 222 -11.92 -26.79 12.13
CA GLU A 222 -11.83 -28.19 12.52
C GLU A 222 -11.29 -28.35 13.95
N ASP A 223 -10.35 -27.51 14.39
CA ASP A 223 -9.83 -27.54 15.77
C ASP A 223 -10.89 -27.08 16.78
N GLU A 224 -11.62 -26.00 16.46
CA GLU A 224 -12.74 -25.46 17.27
C GLU A 224 -13.84 -26.51 17.47
N LYS A 225 -14.11 -27.33 16.45
CA LYS A 225 -15.06 -28.47 16.53
C LYS A 225 -14.47 -29.74 17.16
N GLY A 226 -13.21 -29.71 17.59
CA GLY A 226 -12.51 -30.87 18.14
C GLY A 226 -12.18 -31.96 17.12
N MET A 227 -12.42 -31.73 15.83
CA MET A 227 -12.16 -32.72 14.78
C MET A 227 -10.66 -32.98 14.58
N ILE A 228 -9.80 -31.96 14.75
CA ILE A 228 -8.35 -32.16 14.74
C ILE A 228 -7.89 -33.03 15.92
N LYS A 229 -8.48 -32.82 17.10
CA LYS A 229 -8.19 -33.64 18.29
C LYS A 229 -8.61 -35.09 18.06
N TYR A 230 -9.80 -35.31 17.51
CA TYR A 230 -10.27 -36.65 17.14
C TYR A 230 -9.36 -37.32 16.10
N GLY A 231 -9.02 -36.60 15.02
CA GLY A 231 -8.09 -37.08 13.99
C GLY A 231 -6.74 -37.46 14.57
N SER A 232 -6.21 -36.67 15.50
CA SER A 232 -4.91 -36.93 16.14
C SER A 232 -4.81 -38.24 16.93
N MET A 233 -5.95 -38.86 17.27
CA MET A 233 -6.00 -40.19 17.88
C MET A 233 -5.81 -41.34 16.88
N MET A 234 -6.00 -41.09 15.58
CA MET A 234 -5.82 -42.07 14.52
C MET A 234 -4.35 -42.21 14.12
N LYS A 235 -3.93 -43.40 13.66
CA LYS A 235 -2.53 -43.77 13.33
C LYS A 235 -1.77 -42.76 12.45
N LYS A 236 -2.48 -41.99 11.61
CA LYS A 236 -1.93 -40.98 10.70
C LYS A 236 -2.47 -39.56 10.89
N GLY A 237 -3.39 -39.33 11.83
CA GLY A 237 -4.08 -38.04 11.95
C GLY A 237 -3.37 -36.97 12.79
N SER A 238 -2.09 -37.16 13.13
CA SER A 238 -1.26 -36.12 13.74
C SER A 238 -0.45 -35.36 12.67
N ASN A 239 0.81 -35.73 12.47
CA ASN A 239 1.77 -34.96 11.67
C ASN A 239 1.42 -34.98 10.18
N GLN A 240 0.92 -36.11 9.68
CA GLN A 240 0.57 -36.23 8.26
C GLN A 240 -0.67 -35.42 7.90
N GLN A 241 -1.66 -35.32 8.81
CA GLN A 241 -2.82 -34.47 8.62
C GLN A 241 -2.43 -32.97 8.62
N LEU A 242 -1.56 -32.56 9.54
CA LEU A 242 -1.05 -31.18 9.61
C LEU A 242 -0.27 -30.80 8.34
N LEU A 243 0.65 -31.67 7.91
CA LEU A 243 1.42 -31.47 6.68
C LEU A 243 0.51 -31.43 5.44
N SER A 244 -0.50 -32.32 5.36
CA SER A 244 -1.44 -32.35 4.23
C SER A 244 -2.27 -31.06 4.15
N LYS A 245 -2.68 -30.49 5.29
CA LYS A 245 -3.41 -29.21 5.33
C LYS A 245 -2.55 -28.05 4.87
N TRP A 246 -1.29 -28.00 5.30
CA TRP A 246 -0.35 -26.99 4.84
C TRP A 246 -0.05 -27.12 3.35
N LEU A 247 0.21 -28.34 2.86
CA LEU A 247 0.40 -28.60 1.43
C LEU A 247 -0.85 -28.24 0.61
N ALA A 248 -2.06 -28.48 1.12
CA ALA A 248 -3.29 -28.08 0.45
C ALA A 248 -3.41 -26.54 0.33
N LEU A 249 -3.04 -25.80 1.37
CA LEU A 249 -2.98 -24.33 1.33
C LEU A 249 -1.87 -23.83 0.39
N LEU A 250 -0.73 -24.51 0.32
CA LEU A 250 0.31 -24.18 -0.65
C LEU A 250 -0.15 -24.38 -2.09
N VAL A 251 -0.82 -25.49 -2.38
CA VAL A 251 -1.39 -25.74 -3.72
C VAL A 251 -2.38 -24.64 -4.09
N LEU A 252 -3.18 -24.17 -3.13
CA LEU A 252 -4.06 -23.03 -3.33
C LEU A 252 -3.28 -21.75 -3.66
N VAL A 253 -2.23 -21.43 -2.89
CA VAL A 253 -1.39 -20.24 -3.12
C VAL A 253 -0.71 -20.31 -4.50
N MET A 254 -0.09 -21.43 -4.85
CA MET A 254 0.54 -21.63 -6.15
C MET A 254 -0.45 -21.44 -7.30
N GLY A 255 -1.65 -22.00 -7.16
CA GLY A 255 -2.72 -21.84 -8.15
C GLY A 255 -3.20 -20.39 -8.27
N LEU A 256 -3.38 -19.70 -7.14
CA LEU A 256 -3.82 -18.30 -7.13
C LEU A 256 -2.77 -17.37 -7.73
N GLU A 257 -1.50 -17.51 -7.36
CA GLU A 257 -0.41 -16.69 -7.92
C GLU A 257 -0.30 -16.90 -9.44
N ALA A 258 -0.38 -18.15 -9.90
CA ALA A 258 -0.36 -18.44 -11.34
C ALA A 258 -1.56 -17.83 -12.09
N ILE A 259 -2.76 -17.91 -11.50
CA ILE A 259 -3.97 -17.32 -12.08
C ILE A 259 -3.90 -15.78 -12.08
N PHE A 260 -3.43 -15.17 -10.99
CA PHE A 260 -3.27 -13.72 -10.92
C PHE A 260 -2.25 -13.24 -11.94
N LEU A 261 -1.05 -13.83 -11.98
CA LEU A 261 -0.06 -13.49 -13.01
C LEU A 261 -0.66 -13.62 -14.42
N LEU A 262 -1.31 -14.74 -14.73
CA LEU A 262 -1.94 -14.94 -16.04
C LEU A 262 -2.99 -13.86 -16.35
N THR A 263 -3.95 -13.62 -15.46
CA THR A 263 -5.02 -12.65 -15.69
C THR A 263 -4.52 -11.22 -15.76
N LEU A 264 -3.53 -10.85 -14.96
CA LEU A 264 -2.91 -9.53 -15.00
C LEU A 264 -2.08 -9.32 -16.27
N PHE A 265 -1.33 -10.33 -16.73
CA PHE A 265 -0.65 -10.29 -18.03
C PHE A 265 -1.64 -10.15 -19.19
N LEU A 266 -2.76 -10.87 -19.18
CA LEU A 266 -3.82 -10.72 -20.18
C LEU A 266 -4.42 -9.30 -20.15
N ASN A 267 -4.73 -8.79 -18.96
CA ASN A 267 -5.28 -7.44 -18.77
C ASN A 267 -4.30 -6.36 -19.28
N SER A 268 -3.03 -6.50 -18.92
CA SER A 268 -1.96 -5.62 -19.36
C SER A 268 -1.76 -5.67 -20.88
N GLY A 269 -1.77 -6.86 -21.47
CA GLY A 269 -1.68 -7.04 -22.93
C GLY A 269 -2.85 -6.41 -23.69
N MET A 270 -4.05 -6.40 -23.12
CA MET A 270 -5.21 -5.70 -23.69
C MET A 270 -5.02 -4.18 -23.67
N GLN A 271 -4.43 -3.63 -22.61
CA GLN A 271 -4.24 -2.19 -22.40
C GLN A 271 -3.05 -1.62 -23.16
N TYR A 272 -1.86 -2.21 -22.99
CA TYR A 272 -0.57 -1.67 -23.47
C TYR A 272 0.00 -2.41 -24.68
N GLY A 273 -0.54 -3.58 -25.03
CA GLY A 273 -0.01 -4.47 -26.06
C GLY A 273 0.74 -5.67 -25.47
N MET A 274 0.79 -6.77 -26.22
CA MET A 274 1.42 -8.02 -25.78
C MET A 274 2.91 -8.01 -26.07
N GLN A 275 3.72 -8.13 -25.03
CA GLN A 275 5.16 -8.34 -25.15
C GLN A 275 5.47 -9.80 -25.49
N ASP A 276 6.49 -10.01 -26.33
CA ASP A 276 7.07 -11.34 -26.53
C ASP A 276 7.87 -11.79 -25.30
N ILE A 277 7.30 -12.75 -24.56
CA ILE A 277 7.87 -13.29 -23.33
C ILE A 277 9.16 -14.10 -23.53
N PHE A 278 9.54 -14.40 -24.78
CA PHE A 278 10.79 -15.09 -25.11
C PHE A 278 11.97 -14.12 -25.30
N GLN A 279 11.70 -12.81 -25.36
CA GLN A 279 12.75 -11.79 -25.42
C GLN A 279 13.53 -11.69 -24.10
N PRO A 280 14.78 -11.17 -24.14
CA PRO A 280 15.56 -10.91 -22.94
C PRO A 280 14.83 -9.95 -21.99
N ILE A 281 14.93 -10.20 -20.68
CA ILE A 281 14.29 -9.35 -19.65
C ILE A 281 14.79 -7.90 -19.69
N GLN A 282 16.03 -7.68 -20.15
CA GLN A 282 16.66 -6.36 -20.28
C GLN A 282 15.98 -5.46 -21.32
N SER A 283 15.14 -6.02 -22.20
CA SER A 283 14.30 -5.23 -23.12
C SER A 283 13.32 -4.33 -22.37
N ILE A 284 12.90 -4.71 -21.16
CA ILE A 284 12.03 -3.90 -20.32
C ILE A 284 12.88 -2.85 -19.59
N LEU A 285 12.58 -1.57 -19.81
CA LEU A 285 13.35 -0.43 -19.27
C LEU A 285 13.63 -0.53 -17.76
N TYR A 286 12.67 -1.03 -16.98
CA TYR A 286 12.89 -1.17 -15.54
C TYR A 286 13.87 -2.28 -15.14
N TYR A 287 14.10 -3.29 -15.99
CA TYR A 287 14.90 -4.48 -15.70
C TYR A 287 16.23 -4.54 -16.47
N VAL A 288 16.65 -3.43 -17.07
CA VAL A 288 17.92 -3.29 -17.82
C VAL A 288 19.14 -3.72 -17.01
N SER A 289 19.15 -3.39 -15.72
CA SER A 289 20.24 -3.69 -14.79
C SER A 289 20.25 -5.14 -14.28
N VAL A 290 19.34 -6.02 -14.73
CA VAL A 290 19.34 -7.42 -14.28
C VAL A 290 20.59 -8.11 -14.84
N PRO A 291 21.52 -8.60 -13.98
CA PRO A 291 22.81 -9.13 -14.42
C PRO A 291 22.75 -10.63 -14.74
N TYR A 292 21.61 -11.11 -15.24
CA TYR A 292 21.36 -12.52 -15.55
C TYR A 292 20.84 -12.64 -16.98
N HIS A 293 21.46 -13.53 -17.77
CA HIS A 293 20.99 -13.84 -19.12
C HIS A 293 19.74 -14.72 -19.05
N MET A 294 18.57 -14.09 -19.08
CA MET A 294 17.26 -14.71 -18.90
C MET A 294 16.25 -14.04 -19.83
N ASN A 295 15.34 -14.83 -20.41
CA ASN A 295 14.16 -14.27 -21.07
C ASN A 295 13.09 -13.89 -20.04
N VAL A 296 12.10 -13.11 -20.46
CA VAL A 296 10.99 -12.65 -19.59
C VAL A 296 10.27 -13.83 -18.93
N LEU A 297 9.99 -14.92 -19.66
CA LEU A 297 9.32 -16.11 -19.11
C LEU A 297 10.13 -16.78 -17.98
N SER A 298 11.44 -16.98 -18.18
CA SER A 298 12.31 -17.58 -17.16
C SER A 298 12.45 -16.68 -15.93
N PHE A 299 12.49 -15.36 -16.13
CA PHE A 299 12.49 -14.39 -15.04
C PHE A 299 11.20 -14.46 -14.22
N ILE A 300 10.03 -14.49 -14.86
CA ILE A 300 8.73 -14.68 -14.20
C ILE A 300 8.73 -15.99 -13.40
N ALA A 301 9.25 -17.08 -13.96
CA ALA A 301 9.31 -18.37 -13.27
C ALA A 301 10.21 -18.33 -12.02
N VAL A 302 11.33 -17.61 -12.06
CA VAL A 302 12.22 -17.41 -10.90
C VAL A 302 11.54 -16.58 -9.82
N VAL A 303 10.91 -15.46 -10.19
CA VAL A 303 10.13 -14.60 -9.29
C VAL A 303 9.01 -15.40 -8.63
N PHE A 304 8.26 -16.19 -9.41
CA PHE A 304 7.22 -17.08 -8.93
C PHE A 304 7.76 -18.05 -7.86
N CYS A 305 8.86 -18.76 -8.15
CA CYS A 305 9.47 -19.69 -7.20
C CYS A 305 9.87 -19.01 -5.87
N PHE A 306 10.48 -17.82 -5.93
CA PHE A 306 10.85 -17.07 -4.74
C PHE A 306 9.63 -16.65 -3.92
N LYS A 307 8.57 -16.13 -4.57
CA LYS A 307 7.31 -15.81 -3.91
C LYS A 307 6.69 -17.03 -3.21
N ILE A 308 6.66 -18.20 -3.86
CA ILE A 308 6.12 -19.42 -3.26
C ILE A 308 6.91 -19.84 -2.01
N ILE A 309 8.24 -19.71 -1.99
CA ILE A 309 9.07 -19.99 -0.80
C ILE A 309 8.65 -19.11 0.37
N ILE A 310 8.42 -17.82 0.11
CA ILE A 310 8.00 -16.85 1.13
C ILE A 310 6.61 -17.17 1.64
N TYR A 311 5.64 -17.40 0.75
CA TYR A 311 4.31 -17.79 1.16
C TYR A 311 4.30 -19.08 1.99
N ALA A 312 5.16 -20.03 1.64
CA ALA A 312 5.34 -21.25 2.40
C ALA A 312 5.88 -21.01 3.81
N PHE A 313 6.87 -20.12 3.94
CA PHE A 313 7.37 -19.66 5.23
C PHE A 313 6.29 -18.94 6.06
N LEU A 314 5.58 -17.97 5.48
CA LEU A 314 4.52 -17.22 6.17
C LEU A 314 3.38 -18.14 6.62
N LEU A 315 2.98 -19.10 5.79
CA LEU A 315 2.04 -20.16 6.16
C LEU A 315 2.56 -20.98 7.35
N ALA A 316 3.82 -21.44 7.30
CA ALA A 316 4.40 -22.22 8.39
C ALA A 316 4.44 -21.43 9.71
N LEU A 317 4.75 -20.13 9.63
CA LEU A 317 4.70 -19.21 10.77
C LEU A 317 3.28 -19.10 11.33
N LEU A 318 2.26 -18.90 10.48
CA LEU A 318 0.86 -18.86 10.90
C LEU A 318 0.43 -20.16 11.61
N PHE A 319 0.81 -21.33 11.07
CA PHE A 319 0.58 -22.63 11.71
C PHE A 319 1.24 -22.72 13.08
N MET A 320 2.50 -22.27 13.20
CA MET A 320 3.27 -22.31 14.44
C MET A 320 2.67 -21.41 15.51
N VAL A 321 2.33 -20.16 15.18
CA VAL A 321 1.66 -19.22 16.09
C VAL A 321 0.28 -19.76 16.49
N TYR A 322 -0.50 -20.29 15.54
CA TYR A 322 -1.79 -20.90 15.85
C TYR A 322 -1.66 -22.10 16.79
N ALA A 323 -0.64 -22.95 16.60
CA ALA A 323 -0.39 -24.08 17.48
C ALA A 323 -0.11 -23.66 18.93
N PHE A 324 0.53 -22.50 19.12
CA PHE A 324 0.84 -21.93 20.43
C PHE A 324 -0.39 -21.28 21.08
N VAL A 325 -1.11 -20.44 20.33
CA VAL A 325 -2.15 -19.57 20.88
C VAL A 325 -3.54 -20.22 20.90
N LYS A 326 -3.84 -21.11 19.93
CA LYS A 326 -5.14 -21.77 19.77
C LYS A 326 -6.35 -20.84 19.63
N ASN A 327 -6.07 -19.61 19.21
CA ASN A 327 -7.07 -18.65 18.77
C ASN A 327 -6.63 -18.14 17.39
N TYR A 328 -7.49 -18.33 16.39
CA TYR A 328 -7.20 -18.00 15.00
C TYR A 328 -6.96 -16.50 14.81
N LEU A 329 -7.78 -15.66 15.44
CA LEU A 329 -7.67 -14.21 15.31
C LEU A 329 -6.37 -13.71 15.94
N LEU A 330 -6.03 -14.20 17.13
CA LEU A 330 -4.74 -13.88 17.73
C LEU A 330 -3.56 -14.38 16.91
N ALA A 331 -3.67 -15.56 16.32
CA ALA A 331 -2.59 -16.10 15.50
C ALA A 331 -2.32 -15.19 14.29
N ILE A 332 -3.37 -14.70 13.63
CA ILE A 332 -3.24 -13.72 12.55
C ILE A 332 -2.69 -12.41 13.09
N SER A 333 -3.23 -11.88 14.20
CA SER A 333 -2.78 -10.60 14.75
C SER A 333 -1.30 -10.60 15.15
N ILE A 334 -0.82 -11.66 15.80
CA ILE A 334 0.59 -11.80 16.17
C ILE A 334 1.46 -11.98 14.92
N SER A 335 0.99 -12.77 13.94
CA SER A 335 1.73 -12.95 12.68
C SER A 335 1.82 -11.63 11.90
N ALA A 336 0.73 -10.86 11.85
CA ALA A 336 0.68 -9.56 11.20
C ALA A 336 1.55 -8.53 11.93
N LEU A 337 1.55 -8.50 13.27
CA LEU A 337 2.45 -7.65 14.05
C LEU A 337 3.92 -8.00 13.82
N PHE A 338 4.24 -9.29 13.79
CA PHE A 338 5.59 -9.75 13.52
C PHE A 338 6.05 -9.25 12.15
N ILE A 339 5.24 -9.47 11.11
CA ILE A 339 5.53 -8.98 9.76
C ILE A 339 5.63 -7.45 9.72
N GLY A 340 4.71 -6.75 10.37
CA GLY A 340 4.65 -5.29 10.45
C GLY A 340 5.85 -4.66 11.16
N SER A 341 6.34 -5.29 12.24
CA SER A 341 7.54 -4.81 12.93
C SER A 341 8.80 -5.02 12.10
N PHE A 342 8.90 -6.11 11.33
CA PHE A 342 10.00 -6.30 10.38
C PHE A 342 9.97 -5.27 9.24
N THR A 343 8.80 -4.96 8.68
CA THR A 343 8.69 -3.88 7.68
C THR A 343 9.11 -2.53 8.23
N PHE A 344 8.72 -2.21 9.47
CA PHE A 344 9.11 -0.96 10.11
C PHE A 344 10.63 -0.91 10.37
N LEU A 345 11.20 -1.96 10.96
CA LEU A 345 12.64 -2.05 11.18
C LEU A 345 13.42 -1.96 9.87
N ALA A 346 12.89 -2.54 8.78
CA ALA A 346 13.49 -2.44 7.47
C ALA A 346 13.51 -1.01 6.92
N SER A 347 12.42 -0.26 7.08
CA SER A 347 12.35 1.15 6.65
C SER A 347 13.23 2.09 7.45
N THR A 348 13.49 1.80 8.73
CA THR A 348 14.31 2.65 9.59
C THR A 348 15.80 2.30 9.52
N SER A 349 16.14 1.07 9.11
CA SER A 349 17.54 0.67 8.97
C SER A 349 18.20 1.29 7.74
N GLY A 350 19.42 1.81 7.90
CA GLY A 350 20.20 2.35 6.78
C GLY A 350 20.48 1.32 5.68
N ASP A 351 20.81 1.82 4.48
CA ASP A 351 21.09 1.01 3.31
C ASP A 351 22.13 -0.07 3.60
N SER A 352 21.87 -1.30 3.12
CA SER A 352 22.74 -2.50 3.21
C SER A 352 22.77 -3.29 4.53
N HIS A 353 22.02 -2.90 5.56
CA HIS A 353 21.85 -3.72 6.78
C HIS A 353 20.90 -4.91 6.55
N LEU A 354 21.12 -6.04 7.23
CA LEU A 354 20.26 -7.23 7.13
C LEU A 354 18.78 -6.93 7.41
N LEU A 355 18.50 -6.02 8.34
CA LEU A 355 17.14 -5.61 8.70
C LEU A 355 16.42 -4.90 7.53
N SER A 356 17.14 -4.13 6.71
CA SER A 356 16.57 -3.44 5.54
C SER A 356 15.95 -4.43 4.56
N TYR A 357 16.55 -5.61 4.47
CA TYR A 357 16.18 -6.69 3.56
C TYR A 357 15.06 -7.60 4.09
N LEU A 358 14.66 -7.46 5.35
CA LEU A 358 13.61 -8.27 5.98
C LEU A 358 12.20 -7.67 5.86
N GLY A 359 12.07 -6.51 5.21
CA GLY A 359 10.76 -5.91 4.97
C GLY A 359 9.89 -6.77 4.05
N LEU A 360 8.61 -6.94 4.39
CA LEU A 360 7.64 -7.74 3.63
C LEU A 360 7.59 -7.34 2.15
N THR A 361 7.60 -6.04 1.85
CA THR A 361 7.59 -5.52 0.47
C THR A 361 8.83 -5.96 -0.29
N GLN A 362 10.02 -5.90 0.31
CA GLN A 362 11.25 -6.33 -0.33
C GLN A 362 11.32 -7.85 -0.50
N ILE A 363 10.83 -8.60 0.50
CA ILE A 363 10.80 -10.06 0.44
C ILE A 363 9.83 -10.53 -0.65
N LEU A 364 8.58 -10.05 -0.65
CA LEU A 364 7.54 -10.45 -1.61
C LEU A 364 7.84 -10.01 -3.05
N HIS A 365 8.70 -9.01 -3.26
CA HIS A 365 9.12 -8.53 -4.57
C HIS A 365 10.60 -8.88 -4.86
N PRO A 366 10.93 -10.18 -5.09
CA PRO A 366 12.29 -10.64 -5.40
C PRO A 366 12.89 -9.93 -6.61
N GLU A 367 12.07 -9.46 -7.54
CA GLU A 367 12.49 -8.76 -8.74
C GLU A 367 13.28 -7.47 -8.44
N TYR A 368 13.00 -6.78 -7.32
CA TYR A 368 13.79 -5.61 -6.90
C TYR A 368 15.20 -6.01 -6.49
N ALA A 369 15.34 -7.12 -5.77
CA ALA A 369 16.64 -7.62 -5.35
C ALA A 369 17.46 -8.17 -6.53
N LEU A 370 16.80 -8.83 -7.48
CA LEU A 370 17.43 -9.31 -8.72
C LEU A 370 17.91 -8.16 -9.60
N LYS A 371 17.11 -7.09 -9.72
CA LYS A 371 17.47 -5.86 -10.46
C LYS A 371 18.67 -5.15 -9.85
N ASN A 372 18.63 -4.88 -8.55
CA ASN A 372 19.63 -4.02 -7.90
C ASN A 372 20.93 -4.75 -7.51
N VAL A 373 21.00 -6.06 -7.76
CA VAL A 373 22.11 -6.93 -7.34
C VAL A 373 22.44 -6.68 -5.87
N SER A 374 21.42 -6.81 -5.02
CA SER A 374 21.53 -6.48 -3.61
C SER A 374 22.46 -7.44 -2.88
N TYR A 375 23.35 -6.90 -2.03
CA TYR A 375 24.22 -7.67 -1.16
C TYR A 375 23.96 -7.33 0.29
N ILE A 376 23.92 -8.37 1.12
CA ILE A 376 23.79 -8.26 2.56
C ILE A 376 25.19 -8.14 3.13
N ARG A 377 25.37 -7.12 3.96
CA ARG A 377 26.60 -6.96 4.72
C ARG A 377 26.67 -8.00 5.83
N PHE A 378 27.60 -8.94 5.71
CA PHE A 378 27.94 -9.88 6.78
C PHE A 378 29.39 -9.66 7.18
N PHE A 379 29.59 -8.86 8.24
CA PHE A 379 30.90 -8.33 8.64
C PHE A 379 31.60 -7.64 7.45
N SER A 380 32.68 -8.23 6.94
CA SER A 380 33.50 -7.73 5.82
C SER A 380 33.16 -8.38 4.48
N MET A 381 32.23 -9.34 4.44
CA MET A 381 31.86 -10.08 3.22
C MET A 381 30.52 -9.58 2.66
N ALA A 382 30.46 -9.48 1.33
CA ALA A 382 29.22 -9.22 0.61
C ALA A 382 28.54 -10.55 0.24
N ILE A 383 27.42 -10.87 0.88
CA ILE A 383 26.63 -12.08 0.59
C ILE A 383 25.48 -11.70 -0.34
N PRO A 384 25.26 -12.40 -1.47
CA PRO A 384 24.17 -12.08 -2.37
C PRO A 384 22.81 -12.28 -1.68
N TYR A 385 21.89 -11.34 -1.90
CA TYR A 385 20.57 -11.32 -1.26
C TYR A 385 19.79 -12.63 -1.43
N ASN A 386 19.96 -13.32 -2.57
CA ASN A 386 19.28 -14.57 -2.90
C ASN A 386 19.51 -15.70 -1.86
N VAL A 387 20.55 -15.59 -1.02
CA VAL A 387 20.81 -16.54 0.09
C VAL A 387 19.71 -16.48 1.18
N LEU A 388 18.99 -15.36 1.34
CA LEU A 388 17.90 -15.24 2.31
C LEU A 388 16.76 -16.23 2.04
N TYR A 389 16.50 -16.59 0.78
CA TYR A 389 15.50 -17.62 0.47
C TYR A 389 15.86 -18.98 1.05
N GLY A 390 17.17 -19.32 1.08
CA GLY A 390 17.66 -20.51 1.78
C GLY A 390 17.42 -20.43 3.29
N LEU A 391 17.64 -19.26 3.90
CA LEU A 391 17.34 -19.02 5.31
C LEU A 391 15.83 -19.17 5.61
N PHE A 392 14.95 -18.65 4.75
CA PHE A 392 13.50 -18.83 4.90
C PHE A 392 13.07 -20.30 4.82
N ILE A 393 13.70 -21.12 3.97
CA ILE A 393 13.47 -22.56 3.93
C ILE A 393 13.88 -23.21 5.26
N ILE A 394 15.03 -22.84 5.83
CA ILE A 394 15.49 -23.36 7.13
C ILE A 394 14.52 -22.95 8.24
N LEU A 395 14.13 -21.67 8.30
CA LEU A 395 13.17 -21.15 9.28
C LEU A 395 11.79 -21.81 9.14
N MET A 396 11.33 -22.09 7.92
CA MET A 396 10.10 -22.83 7.64
C MET A 396 10.16 -24.24 8.25
N ILE A 397 11.27 -24.96 8.06
CA ILE A 397 11.47 -26.30 8.64
C ILE A 397 11.47 -26.23 10.18
N LEU A 398 12.12 -25.23 10.77
CA LEU A 398 12.13 -25.01 12.22
C LEU A 398 10.74 -24.67 12.77
N ALA A 399 9.98 -23.80 12.09
CA ALA A 399 8.60 -23.47 12.45
C ALA A 399 7.71 -24.72 12.44
N PHE A 400 7.89 -25.60 11.45
CA PHE A 400 7.22 -26.90 11.41
C PHE A 400 7.61 -27.83 12.55
N ALA A 401 8.91 -27.95 12.85
CA ALA A 401 9.41 -28.77 13.95
C ALA A 401 8.82 -28.32 15.31
N LEU A 402 8.76 -27.01 15.54
CA LEU A 402 8.12 -26.41 16.71
C LEU A 402 6.61 -26.66 16.74
N CYS A 403 5.92 -26.47 15.62
CA CYS A 403 4.49 -26.74 15.48
C CYS A 403 4.17 -28.20 15.83
N PHE A 404 4.94 -29.16 15.31
CA PHE A 404 4.80 -30.58 15.66
C PHE A 404 5.00 -30.86 17.14
N LYS A 405 6.03 -30.26 17.76
CA LYS A 405 6.30 -30.41 19.20
C LYS A 405 5.13 -29.90 20.05
N LEU A 406 4.55 -28.76 19.69
CA LEU A 406 3.42 -28.15 20.40
C LEU A 406 2.15 -29.01 20.31
N PHE A 407 1.77 -29.46 19.10
CA PHE A 407 0.63 -30.36 18.92
C PHE A 407 0.82 -31.69 19.69
N HIS A 408 2.04 -32.22 19.76
CA HIS A 408 2.31 -33.45 20.51
C HIS A 408 2.22 -33.27 22.03
N LYS A 409 2.72 -32.15 22.58
CA LYS A 409 2.62 -31.84 24.02
C LYS A 409 1.16 -31.74 24.48
N GLN A 410 0.30 -31.16 23.64
CA GLN A 410 -1.12 -30.97 23.95
C GLN A 410 -1.90 -32.29 24.03
N ARG A 411 -1.56 -33.29 23.21
CA ARG A 411 -2.14 -34.65 23.29
C ARG A 411 -1.97 -35.27 24.69
N LYS A 412 -0.84 -35.01 25.35
CA LYS A 412 -0.55 -35.55 26.70
C LYS A 412 -1.29 -34.80 27.81
N HIS A 413 -1.64 -33.53 27.61
CA HIS A 413 -2.26 -32.68 28.63
C HIS A 413 -3.78 -32.90 28.77
N ILE A 414 -4.46 -33.29 27.68
CA ILE A 414 -5.91 -33.59 27.68
C ILE A 414 -6.23 -34.80 28.56
N LEU A 415 -5.26 -35.70 28.78
CA LEU A 415 -5.41 -36.88 29.63
C LEU A 415 -5.33 -36.58 31.15
N ARG A 416 -5.08 -35.33 31.56
CA ARG A 416 -4.82 -34.97 32.98
C ARG A 416 -5.65 -33.78 33.49
N ILE A 417 -6.88 -33.61 33.02
CA ILE A 417 -7.74 -32.55 33.55
C ILE A 417 -8.65 -33.14 34.63
N THR A 418 -8.26 -32.94 35.89
CA THR A 418 -9.15 -33.02 37.06
C THR A 418 -9.71 -31.62 37.32
N HIS A 419 -11.03 -31.47 37.34
CA HIS A 419 -11.66 -30.18 37.64
C HIS A 419 -11.80 -29.99 39.15
N GLN A 420 -11.14 -28.97 39.70
CA GLN A 420 -11.54 -28.36 40.96
C GLN A 420 -12.43 -27.14 40.65
N ALA A 421 -13.70 -27.21 41.02
CA ALA A 421 -14.62 -26.09 40.91
C ALA A 421 -14.28 -25.08 42.02
N LYS A 422 -13.70 -23.94 41.65
CA LYS A 422 -13.58 -22.80 42.58
C LYS A 422 -14.90 -22.04 42.60
N SER A 423 -15.39 -21.75 43.81
CA SER A 423 -16.48 -20.79 44.02
C SER A 423 -16.11 -19.44 43.39
N HIS A 424 -17.01 -18.89 42.59
CA HIS A 424 -16.83 -17.59 41.93
C HIS A 424 -17.95 -16.65 42.36
N LYS A 425 -17.58 -15.40 42.67
CA LYS A 425 -18.55 -14.32 42.90
C LYS A 425 -19.34 -14.07 41.60
N VAL A 426 -20.65 -13.93 41.74
CA VAL A 426 -21.56 -13.67 40.61
C VAL A 426 -21.59 -12.16 40.33
N HIS A 427 -21.33 -11.76 39.09
CA HIS A 427 -21.37 -10.37 38.64
C HIS A 427 -22.53 -10.11 37.67
N GLY A 428 -22.78 -8.85 37.30
CA GLY A 428 -23.81 -8.50 36.32
C GLY A 428 -23.49 -8.96 34.89
N LEU A 429 -24.50 -9.00 34.02
CA LEU A 429 -24.38 -9.45 32.62
C LEU A 429 -23.32 -8.68 31.82
N LEU A 430 -23.26 -7.35 31.99
CA LEU A 430 -22.29 -6.50 31.30
C LEU A 430 -20.84 -6.87 31.66
N PHE A 431 -20.57 -7.20 32.93
CA PHE A 431 -19.24 -7.65 33.35
C PHE A 431 -18.83 -8.95 32.66
N TYR A 432 -19.74 -9.91 32.56
CA TYR A 432 -19.45 -11.18 31.89
C TYR A 432 -19.26 -11.00 30.39
N GLU A 433 -20.04 -10.13 29.74
CA GLU A 433 -19.83 -9.79 28.33
C GLU A 433 -18.50 -9.05 28.11
N MET A 434 -18.12 -8.13 29.00
CA MET A 434 -16.81 -7.47 28.94
C MET A 434 -15.68 -8.47 29.13
N LYS A 435 -15.75 -9.31 30.17
CA LYS A 435 -14.76 -10.35 30.44
C LYS A 435 -14.65 -11.34 29.28
N LYS A 436 -15.78 -11.70 28.66
CA LYS A 436 -15.81 -12.60 27.50
C LYS A 436 -15.07 -11.96 26.33
N LEU A 437 -15.50 -10.78 25.90
CA LEU A 437 -14.97 -10.12 24.70
C LEU A 437 -13.53 -9.65 24.87
N TRP A 438 -13.23 -8.92 25.95
CA TRP A 438 -11.94 -8.25 26.13
C TRP A 438 -10.84 -9.19 26.64
N ILE A 439 -11.18 -10.14 27.51
CA ILE A 439 -10.20 -11.05 28.15
C ILE A 439 -10.24 -12.43 27.50
N ASN A 440 -11.38 -13.12 27.50
CA ASN A 440 -11.44 -14.52 27.06
C ASN A 440 -11.35 -14.69 25.53
N ASP A 441 -11.79 -13.70 24.77
CA ASP A 441 -11.68 -13.63 23.30
C ASP A 441 -10.52 -12.72 22.86
N PHE A 442 -9.76 -12.19 23.84
CA PHE A 442 -8.55 -11.40 23.64
C PHE A 442 -8.73 -10.07 22.89
N GLY A 443 -9.88 -9.41 23.05
CA GLY A 443 -10.11 -8.07 22.51
C GLY A 443 -9.06 -7.04 22.94
N ILE A 444 -8.47 -7.15 24.14
CA ILE A 444 -7.38 -6.26 24.59
C ILE A 444 -6.15 -6.41 23.71
N VAL A 445 -5.77 -7.65 23.36
CA VAL A 445 -4.59 -7.91 22.52
C VAL A 445 -4.84 -7.35 21.12
N LEU A 446 -6.04 -7.55 20.57
CA LEU A 446 -6.43 -7.00 19.27
C LEU A 446 -6.33 -5.46 19.27
N MET A 447 -6.80 -4.81 20.33
CA MET A 447 -6.71 -3.35 20.47
C MET A 447 -5.26 -2.87 20.51
N VAL A 448 -4.40 -3.52 21.32
CA VAL A 448 -2.98 -3.19 21.40
C VAL A 448 -2.28 -3.39 20.05
N VAL A 449 -2.60 -4.46 19.32
CA VAL A 449 -2.09 -4.71 17.96
C VAL A 449 -2.44 -3.55 17.02
N CYS A 450 -3.70 -3.10 17.05
CA CYS A 450 -4.16 -2.02 16.18
C CYS A 450 -3.50 -0.69 16.55
N LEU A 451 -3.33 -0.39 17.84
CA LEU A 451 -2.61 0.80 18.31
C LEU A 451 -1.13 0.78 17.89
N ILE A 452 -0.45 -0.36 18.03
CA ILE A 452 0.93 -0.50 17.55
C ILE A 452 1.00 -0.31 16.03
N ALA A 453 0.08 -0.92 15.28
CA ALA A 453 0.04 -0.75 13.82
C ALA A 453 -0.13 0.73 13.44
N GLN A 454 -0.99 1.49 14.13
CA GLN A 454 -1.15 2.93 13.93
C GLN A 454 0.14 3.69 14.22
N ILE A 455 0.85 3.38 15.32
CA ILE A 455 2.13 4.01 15.65
C ILE A 455 3.17 3.72 14.57
N LEU A 456 3.28 2.47 14.12
CA LEU A 456 4.24 2.08 13.07
C LEU A 456 3.95 2.81 11.75
N LEU A 457 2.68 2.95 11.36
CA LEU A 457 2.27 3.69 10.16
C LEU A 457 2.64 5.18 10.26
N LEU A 458 2.37 5.81 11.41
CA LEU A 458 2.71 7.22 11.65
C LEU A 458 4.23 7.44 11.64
N ALA A 459 4.99 6.54 12.26
CA ALA A 459 6.44 6.63 12.36
C ALA A 459 7.16 6.48 10.99
N LEU A 460 6.49 6.03 9.93
CA LEU A 460 7.02 6.06 8.56
C LEU A 460 7.09 7.49 7.99
N ILE A 461 6.40 8.45 8.61
CA ILE A 461 6.30 9.83 8.13
C ILE A 461 7.27 10.67 8.95
N ILE A 462 8.29 11.22 8.28
CA ILE A 462 9.36 11.98 8.92
C ILE A 462 9.05 13.49 8.89
N SER A 463 8.56 14.01 7.76
CA SER A 463 8.12 15.41 7.61
C SER A 463 7.14 15.52 6.45
N MET A 464 6.23 16.50 6.52
CA MET A 464 5.33 16.89 5.43
C MET A 464 5.76 18.21 4.75
N SER A 465 6.87 18.82 5.20
CA SER A 465 7.33 20.12 4.70
C SER A 465 8.14 19.94 3.42
N ASN A 466 7.67 20.56 2.34
CA ASN A 466 8.42 20.68 1.09
C ASN A 466 9.48 21.79 1.18
N ILE A 467 10.37 21.86 0.17
CA ILE A 467 11.36 22.96 0.06
C ILE A 467 10.65 24.32 0.05
N GLU A 468 9.55 24.43 -0.71
CA GLU A 468 8.70 25.62 -0.78
C GLU A 468 8.07 25.97 0.58
N ASP A 469 7.56 24.99 1.33
CA ASP A 469 6.98 25.22 2.66
C ASP A 469 8.03 25.77 3.63
N ASN A 470 9.26 25.25 3.58
CA ASN A 470 10.37 25.75 4.41
C ASN A 470 10.74 27.21 4.06
N GLN A 471 10.75 27.55 2.76
CA GLN A 471 11.00 28.92 2.30
C GLN A 471 9.86 29.87 2.70
N TYR A 472 8.62 29.46 2.50
CA TYR A 472 7.43 30.23 2.90
C TYR A 472 7.41 30.48 4.42
N ASN A 473 7.69 29.44 5.22
CA ASN A 473 7.77 29.54 6.67
C ASN A 473 8.89 30.47 7.14
N TYR A 474 10.02 30.51 6.42
CA TYR A 474 11.10 31.47 6.68
C TYR A 474 10.63 32.92 6.50
N TYR A 475 9.88 33.23 5.44
CA TYR A 475 9.35 34.58 5.23
C TYR A 475 8.26 34.98 6.24
N ILE A 476 7.42 34.04 6.69
CA ILE A 476 6.50 34.28 7.81
C ILE A 476 7.26 34.70 9.06
N ASP A 477 8.36 34.01 9.40
CA ASP A 477 9.14 34.30 10.61
C ASP A 477 9.93 35.61 10.53
N GLN A 478 10.37 36.03 9.34
CA GLN A 478 11.19 37.25 9.14
C GLN A 478 10.36 38.53 8.90
N ILE A 479 9.32 38.43 8.08
CA ILE A 479 8.48 39.56 7.66
C ILE A 479 7.31 39.72 8.62
N GLY A 480 6.63 38.63 8.94
CA GLY A 480 5.48 38.59 9.83
C GLY A 480 4.26 37.89 9.21
N ASP A 481 3.27 37.61 10.06
CA ASP A 481 2.05 36.87 9.77
C ASP A 481 0.80 37.77 9.59
N HIS A 482 0.92 39.09 9.80
CA HIS A 482 -0.17 40.07 9.67
C HIS A 482 0.19 41.20 8.69
N VAL A 483 -0.84 41.78 8.07
CA VAL A 483 -0.70 42.97 7.23
C VAL A 483 -0.29 44.17 8.10
N SER A 484 0.88 44.74 7.80
CA SER A 484 1.42 45.92 8.50
C SER A 484 2.26 46.76 7.55
N LYS A 485 2.44 48.04 7.87
CA LYS A 485 3.30 48.94 7.07
C LYS A 485 4.76 48.47 7.05
N GLU A 486 5.24 47.90 8.17
CA GLU A 486 6.59 47.34 8.27
C GLU A 486 6.75 46.09 7.39
N ALA A 487 5.72 45.26 7.26
CA ALA A 487 5.73 44.10 6.37
C ALA A 487 5.76 44.53 4.89
N ASP A 488 4.98 45.54 4.50
CA ASP A 488 5.00 46.10 3.14
C ASP A 488 6.42 46.58 2.73
N GLU A 489 7.12 47.28 3.63
CA GLU A 489 8.49 47.76 3.40
C GLU A 489 9.51 46.60 3.27
N LYS A 490 9.40 45.58 4.13
CA LYS A 490 10.27 44.39 4.07
C LYS A 490 10.03 43.55 2.81
N ILE A 491 8.78 43.42 2.34
CA ILE A 491 8.44 42.71 1.10
C ILE A 491 9.08 43.43 -0.09
N ALA A 492 8.98 44.76 -0.16
CA ALA A 492 9.60 45.54 -1.23
C ALA A 492 11.13 45.41 -1.26
N LEU A 493 11.78 45.39 -0.09
CA LEU A 493 13.22 45.18 0.04
C LEU A 493 13.66 43.78 -0.41
N GLU A 494 12.95 42.73 0.00
CA GLU A 494 13.27 41.36 -0.43
C GLU A 494 12.99 41.14 -1.92
N ARG A 495 11.94 41.77 -2.48
CA ARG A 495 11.67 41.75 -3.93
C ARG A 495 12.83 42.37 -4.72
N GLN A 496 13.28 43.55 -4.30
CA GLN A 496 14.41 44.23 -4.92
C GLN A 496 15.69 43.38 -4.86
N LYS A 497 15.96 42.75 -3.71
CA LYS A 497 17.12 41.88 -3.53
C LYS A 497 17.10 40.64 -4.43
N ILE A 498 15.92 40.04 -4.68
CA ILE A 498 15.77 38.91 -5.61
C ILE A 498 15.95 39.36 -7.06
N ASP A 499 15.37 40.49 -7.45
CA ASP A 499 15.48 41.01 -8.81
C ASP A 499 16.92 41.48 -9.13
N ASP A 500 17.60 42.10 -8.17
CA ASP A 500 19.03 42.44 -8.27
C ASP A 500 19.88 41.17 -8.40
N ALA A 501 19.59 40.11 -7.62
CA ALA A 501 20.31 38.84 -7.71
C ALA A 501 20.17 38.19 -9.11
N LYS A 502 18.98 38.23 -9.72
CA LYS A 502 18.77 37.72 -11.09
C LYS A 502 19.62 38.46 -12.12
N GLN A 503 19.71 39.79 -12.00
CA GLN A 503 20.53 40.60 -12.90
C GLN A 503 22.03 40.30 -12.71
N GLN A 504 22.48 40.14 -11.46
CA GLN A 504 23.88 39.84 -11.15
C GLN A 504 24.30 38.44 -11.64
N ILE A 505 23.41 37.45 -11.65
CA ILE A 505 23.70 36.10 -12.21
C ILE A 505 24.08 36.16 -13.69
N MET A 506 23.56 37.12 -14.46
CA MET A 506 23.88 37.30 -15.88
C MET A 506 25.24 37.97 -16.12
N ILE A 507 25.81 38.63 -15.11
CA ILE A 507 26.99 39.51 -15.24
C ILE A 507 28.21 38.95 -14.48
N GLU A 508 27.98 38.32 -13.32
CA GLU A 508 29.00 37.90 -12.36
C GLU A 508 29.79 36.67 -12.85
N LYS A 509 31.12 36.74 -12.74
CA LYS A 509 32.04 35.67 -13.20
C LYS A 509 32.72 34.93 -12.06
N ASP A 510 32.64 35.47 -10.85
CA ASP A 510 33.20 34.83 -9.65
C ASP A 510 32.27 33.69 -9.17
N PRO A 511 32.75 32.43 -9.11
CA PRO A 511 31.94 31.27 -8.75
C PRO A 511 31.38 31.33 -7.32
N ILE A 512 32.02 32.05 -6.39
CA ILE A 512 31.55 32.13 -5.00
C ILE A 512 30.33 33.05 -4.90
N LYS A 513 30.42 34.25 -5.49
CA LYS A 513 29.32 35.22 -5.52
C LYS A 513 28.15 34.74 -6.38
N LEU A 514 28.44 34.07 -7.50
CA LEU A 514 27.42 33.45 -8.33
C LEU A 514 26.58 32.44 -7.54
N ASN A 515 27.20 31.63 -6.68
CA ASN A 515 26.49 30.67 -5.83
C ASN A 515 25.63 31.36 -4.77
N GLU A 516 26.05 32.49 -4.22
CA GLU A 516 25.24 33.29 -3.31
C GLU A 516 24.00 33.86 -4.00
N TYR A 517 24.14 34.43 -5.21
CA TYR A 517 23.00 34.93 -5.97
C TYR A 517 22.06 33.81 -6.42
N MET A 518 22.58 32.66 -6.85
CA MET A 518 21.76 31.48 -7.18
C MET A 518 20.98 30.98 -5.96
N LYS A 519 21.56 31.04 -4.76
CA LYS A 519 20.86 30.71 -3.52
C LYS A 519 19.72 31.69 -3.23
N ILE A 520 19.92 32.99 -3.45
CA ILE A 520 18.86 34.00 -3.30
C ILE A 520 17.74 33.75 -4.33
N GLN A 521 18.10 33.51 -5.59
CA GLN A 521 17.13 33.18 -6.64
C GLN A 521 16.34 31.90 -6.32
N SER A 522 16.97 30.89 -5.71
CA SER A 522 16.29 29.66 -5.32
C SER A 522 15.16 29.88 -4.29
N MET A 523 15.16 31.00 -3.56
CA MET A 523 14.09 31.37 -2.62
C MET A 523 12.91 32.09 -3.29
N GLU A 524 13.02 32.45 -4.57
CA GLU A 524 11.99 33.20 -5.29
C GLU A 524 10.64 32.49 -5.30
N GLN A 525 10.63 31.17 -5.47
CA GLN A 525 9.39 30.38 -5.52
C GLN A 525 8.61 30.49 -4.20
N GLY A 526 9.29 30.30 -3.06
CA GLY A 526 8.68 30.47 -1.74
C GLY A 526 8.31 31.91 -1.42
N PHE A 527 9.11 32.89 -1.87
CA PHE A 527 8.82 34.32 -1.70
C PHE A 527 7.58 34.75 -2.50
N SER A 528 7.49 34.34 -3.77
CA SER A 528 6.34 34.64 -4.62
C SER A 528 5.05 34.05 -4.06
N LEU A 529 5.10 32.85 -3.49
CA LEU A 529 3.96 32.26 -2.79
C LEU A 529 3.53 33.09 -1.57
N TYR A 530 4.49 33.56 -0.78
CA TYR A 530 4.23 34.45 0.37
C TYR A 530 3.62 35.79 -0.08
N GLU A 531 4.23 36.44 -1.08
CA GLU A 531 3.80 37.73 -1.62
C GLU A 531 2.37 37.64 -2.17
N ASN A 532 2.07 36.63 -2.99
CA ASN A 532 0.73 36.42 -3.56
C ASN A 532 -0.33 36.26 -2.47
N ARG A 533 -0.03 35.49 -1.41
CA ARG A 533 -0.97 35.31 -0.29
C ARG A 533 -1.13 36.57 0.55
N TYR A 534 -0.04 37.29 0.79
CA TYR A 534 -0.08 38.55 1.52
C TYR A 534 -0.94 39.59 0.80
N GLN A 535 -0.82 39.70 -0.53
CA GLN A 535 -1.69 40.56 -1.34
C GLN A 535 -3.14 40.11 -1.28
N ALA A 536 -3.41 38.80 -1.38
CA ALA A 536 -4.78 38.27 -1.27
C ALA A 536 -5.44 38.60 0.08
N ILE A 537 -4.67 38.60 1.19
CA ILE A 537 -5.17 39.01 2.51
C ILE A 537 -5.38 40.53 2.60
N LYS A 538 -4.53 41.33 1.93
CA LYS A 538 -4.65 42.80 1.90
C LYS A 538 -5.92 43.26 1.19
N GLU A 539 -6.36 42.51 0.18
CA GLU A 539 -7.60 42.76 -0.57
C GLU A 539 -8.85 42.20 0.12
N ASP A 540 -8.69 41.32 1.12
CA ASP A 540 -9.81 40.69 1.82
C ASP A 540 -10.43 41.63 2.87
N PRO A 541 -11.77 41.82 2.90
CA PRO A 541 -12.44 42.60 3.94
C PRO A 541 -12.30 42.02 5.36
N PHE A 542 -11.90 40.75 5.50
CA PHE A 542 -11.63 40.14 6.80
C PHE A 542 -10.13 40.22 7.12
N SER A 543 -9.76 40.75 8.29
CA SER A 543 -8.37 40.77 8.77
C SER A 543 -7.86 39.37 9.10
N ARG A 544 -7.43 38.64 8.06
CA ARG A 544 -6.89 37.27 8.14
C ARG A 544 -5.40 37.27 8.47
N LYS A 545 -4.93 36.11 8.90
CA LYS A 545 -3.54 35.85 9.31
C LYS A 545 -2.89 34.84 8.37
N LEU A 546 -1.62 35.01 8.05
CA LEU A 546 -0.84 33.99 7.34
C LEU A 546 -0.46 32.85 8.30
N ILE A 547 -0.83 31.62 7.95
CA ILE A 547 -0.48 30.43 8.74
C ILE A 547 0.57 29.58 8.01
N LYS A 548 1.35 28.83 8.80
CA LYS A 548 2.27 27.80 8.32
C LYS A 548 1.48 26.54 7.95
N GLU A 549 1.24 26.34 6.66
CA GLU A 549 0.33 25.29 6.17
C GLU A 549 0.81 23.87 6.46
N ASP A 550 2.12 23.63 6.45
CA ASP A 550 2.71 22.32 6.70
C ASP A 550 2.36 21.75 8.09
N GLN A 551 2.21 22.64 9.09
CA GLN A 551 1.80 22.29 10.44
C GLN A 551 0.38 21.70 10.49
N VAL A 552 -0.52 22.16 9.61
CA VAL A 552 -1.95 21.80 9.62
C VAL A 552 -2.29 20.75 8.57
N ARG A 553 -1.56 20.74 7.44
CA ARG A 553 -1.78 19.87 6.28
C ARG A 553 -1.83 18.38 6.66
N PHE A 554 -0.97 17.96 7.59
CA PHE A 554 -0.96 16.57 8.06
C PHE A 554 -2.30 16.11 8.69
N LEU A 555 -3.00 17.02 9.39
CA LEU A 555 -4.25 16.70 10.10
C LEU A 555 -5.49 16.86 9.22
N ILE A 556 -5.43 17.66 8.16
CA ILE A 556 -6.58 18.04 7.33
C ILE A 556 -6.56 17.40 5.94
N ASP A 557 -5.38 17.32 5.30
CA ASP A 557 -5.24 17.13 3.84
C ASP A 557 -4.43 15.86 3.48
N ASN A 558 -4.13 15.00 4.46
CA ASN A 558 -3.34 13.80 4.22
C ASN A 558 -4.22 12.57 3.98
N ASP A 559 -4.88 12.55 2.82
CA ASP A 559 -5.86 11.54 2.43
C ASP A 559 -5.34 10.10 2.57
N TYR A 560 -4.07 9.87 2.22
CA TYR A 560 -3.52 8.52 2.19
C TYR A 560 -3.29 7.95 3.59
N THR A 561 -2.64 8.72 4.47
CA THR A 561 -2.29 8.21 5.81
C THR A 561 -3.54 8.11 6.68
N GLN A 562 -4.46 9.05 6.52
CA GLN A 562 -5.78 8.99 7.15
C GLN A 562 -6.57 7.77 6.67
N SER A 563 -6.50 7.42 5.38
CA SER A 563 -7.10 6.18 4.85
C SER A 563 -6.49 4.92 5.45
N GLN A 564 -5.17 4.87 5.63
CA GLN A 564 -4.50 3.73 6.28
C GLN A 564 -4.87 3.59 7.76
N LEU A 565 -4.93 4.70 8.50
CA LEU A 565 -5.36 4.71 9.90
C LEU A 565 -6.84 4.30 10.04
N LEU A 566 -7.68 4.79 9.14
CA LEU A 566 -9.09 4.41 9.04
C LEU A 566 -9.24 2.91 8.73
N PHE A 567 -8.43 2.35 7.83
CA PHE A 567 -8.40 0.92 7.57
C PHE A 567 -8.15 0.11 8.85
N VAL A 568 -7.15 0.51 9.66
CA VAL A 568 -6.83 -0.17 10.92
C VAL A 568 -8.00 -0.07 11.91
N LEU A 569 -8.65 1.09 12.00
CA LEU A 569 -9.84 1.28 12.82
C LEU A 569 -10.98 0.37 12.36
N LEU A 570 -11.36 0.41 11.08
CA LEU A 570 -12.43 -0.42 10.52
C LEU A 570 -12.14 -1.91 10.68
N LEU A 571 -10.89 -2.33 10.50
CA LEU A 571 -10.44 -3.71 10.74
C LEU A 571 -10.69 -4.11 12.21
N PHE A 572 -10.29 -3.28 13.17
CA PHE A 572 -10.57 -3.51 14.59
C PHE A 572 -12.08 -3.67 14.85
N MET A 573 -12.88 -2.77 14.30
CA MET A 573 -14.34 -2.76 14.45
C MET A 573 -15.01 -4.03 13.90
N ILE A 574 -14.60 -4.45 12.70
CA ILE A 574 -15.12 -5.64 12.03
C ILE A 574 -14.77 -6.91 12.83
N LEU A 575 -13.56 -6.97 13.38
CA LEU A 575 -13.08 -8.13 14.14
C LEU A 575 -13.70 -8.23 15.54
N ILE A 576 -13.81 -7.11 16.27
CA ILE A 576 -14.39 -7.13 17.62
C ILE A 576 -15.88 -7.46 17.59
N THR A 577 -16.60 -6.95 16.58
CA THR A 577 -18.02 -7.27 16.37
C THR A 577 -18.22 -8.73 16.00
N MET A 578 -17.35 -9.31 15.17
CA MET A 578 -17.37 -10.74 14.86
C MET A 578 -17.13 -11.59 16.12
N GLN A 579 -16.09 -11.28 16.91
CA GLN A 579 -15.73 -12.03 18.13
C GLN A 579 -16.90 -12.11 19.12
N SER A 580 -17.65 -11.02 19.28
CA SER A 580 -18.80 -10.93 20.19
C SER A 580 -19.89 -11.97 19.91
N TYR A 581 -20.02 -12.45 18.67
CA TYR A 581 -21.04 -13.43 18.26
C TYR A 581 -20.49 -14.82 17.91
N ASP A 582 -19.23 -14.92 17.50
CA ASP A 582 -18.68 -16.16 16.95
C ASP A 582 -18.68 -17.30 17.96
N ARG A 583 -18.26 -17.06 19.20
CA ARG A 583 -18.19 -18.10 20.23
C ARG A 583 -19.56 -18.70 20.58
N GLU A 584 -20.61 -17.88 20.59
CA GLU A 584 -21.99 -18.30 20.86
C GLU A 584 -22.60 -19.10 19.71
N ASN A 585 -22.24 -18.73 18.47
CA ASN A 585 -22.61 -19.50 17.28
C ASN A 585 -21.91 -20.87 17.29
N LEU A 586 -20.62 -20.92 17.65
CA LEU A 586 -19.83 -22.15 17.72
C LEU A 586 -20.34 -23.11 18.80
N THR A 587 -20.62 -22.59 19.99
CA THR A 587 -21.11 -23.35 21.15
C THR A 587 -22.60 -23.66 21.10
N LYS A 588 -23.33 -23.12 20.10
CA LYS A 588 -24.79 -23.18 19.95
C LYS A 588 -25.59 -22.59 21.11
N VAL A 589 -24.93 -21.92 22.07
CA VAL A 589 -25.59 -21.26 23.22
C VAL A 589 -26.55 -20.17 22.76
N LYS A 590 -26.34 -19.60 21.57
CA LYS A 590 -27.29 -18.66 20.94
C LYS A 590 -28.70 -19.25 20.80
N GLN A 591 -28.85 -20.54 20.55
CA GLN A 591 -30.17 -21.19 20.48
C GLN A 591 -30.88 -21.15 21.84
N LEU A 592 -30.12 -21.33 22.93
CA LEU A 592 -30.64 -21.25 24.30
C LEU A 592 -30.97 -19.80 24.69
N GLN A 593 -30.14 -18.84 24.30
CA GLN A 593 -30.36 -17.42 24.56
C GLN A 593 -31.61 -16.90 23.85
N ASN A 594 -31.86 -17.36 22.62
CA ASN A 594 -33.04 -16.97 21.82
C ASN A 594 -34.37 -17.47 22.41
N MET A 595 -34.36 -18.41 23.37
CA MET A 595 -35.58 -18.88 24.03
C MET A 595 -36.16 -17.88 25.03
N SER A 596 -35.39 -16.85 25.43
CA SER A 596 -35.85 -15.79 26.33
C SER A 596 -35.70 -14.42 25.66
N GLU A 597 -36.82 -13.84 25.23
CA GLU A 597 -36.85 -12.56 24.49
C GLU A 597 -36.30 -11.39 25.31
N HIS A 598 -36.58 -11.35 26.61
CA HIS A 598 -36.08 -10.31 27.51
C HIS A 598 -34.58 -10.42 27.78
N MET A 599 -34.05 -11.66 27.76
CA MET A 599 -32.61 -11.90 27.94
C MET A 599 -31.82 -11.59 26.67
N ASP A 600 -32.35 -11.91 25.49
CA ASP A 600 -31.73 -11.58 24.19
C ASP A 600 -31.61 -10.06 24.00
N THR A 601 -32.65 -9.28 24.35
CA THR A 601 -32.60 -7.82 24.26
C THR A 601 -31.60 -7.18 25.23
N ARG A 602 -31.53 -7.65 26.49
CA ARG A 602 -30.53 -7.19 27.47
C ARG A 602 -29.10 -7.56 27.07
N LEU A 603 -28.90 -8.76 26.52
CA LEU A 603 -27.61 -9.22 26.01
C LEU A 603 -27.15 -8.40 24.81
N LYS A 604 -28.04 -8.10 23.86
CA LYS A 604 -27.76 -7.23 22.70
C LYS A 604 -27.30 -5.84 23.14
N LYS A 605 -27.97 -5.24 24.14
CA LYS A 605 -27.56 -3.96 24.73
C LYS A 605 -26.21 -4.05 25.43
N ALA A 606 -25.97 -5.08 26.23
CA ALA A 606 -24.68 -5.29 26.90
C ALA A 606 -23.54 -5.38 25.87
N LYS A 607 -23.70 -6.19 24.82
CA LYS A 607 -22.72 -6.30 23.72
C LYS A 607 -22.49 -4.97 23.02
N LEU A 608 -23.55 -4.21 22.74
CA LEU A 608 -23.42 -2.90 22.10
C LEU A 608 -22.59 -1.95 22.96
N ILE A 609 -22.81 -1.93 24.28
CA ILE A 609 -22.04 -1.10 25.21
C ILE A 609 -20.57 -1.54 25.24
N THR A 610 -20.29 -2.84 25.32
CA THR A 610 -18.90 -3.33 25.38
C THR A 610 -18.12 -3.06 24.10
N MET A 611 -18.76 -3.21 22.94
CA MET A 611 -18.16 -2.85 21.64
C MET A 611 -18.05 -1.32 21.49
N GLY A 612 -19.05 -0.57 21.98
CA GLY A 612 -19.09 0.89 22.11
C GLY A 612 -17.84 1.47 22.78
N ILE A 613 -17.50 0.94 23.94
CA ILE A 613 -16.29 1.33 24.69
C ILE A 613 -15.03 1.08 23.84
N GLY A 614 -14.97 -0.05 23.12
CA GLY A 614 -13.83 -0.36 22.27
C GLY A 614 -13.68 0.58 21.09
N ALA A 615 -14.78 0.93 20.44
CA ALA A 615 -14.81 1.90 19.35
C ALA A 615 -14.35 3.28 19.81
N PHE A 616 -14.85 3.72 20.97
CA PHE A 616 -14.45 4.97 21.58
C PHE A 616 -12.94 5.02 21.82
N ILE A 617 -12.37 3.97 22.42
CA ILE A 617 -10.92 3.87 22.64
C ILE A 617 -10.16 3.83 21.30
N GLY A 618 -10.67 3.13 20.29
CA GLY A 618 -10.04 3.06 18.97
C GLY A 618 -9.99 4.41 18.24
N VAL A 619 -11.10 5.14 18.21
CA VAL A 619 -11.18 6.49 17.60
C VAL A 619 -10.35 7.50 18.39
N LEU A 620 -10.39 7.43 19.72
CA LEU A 620 -9.58 8.28 20.59
C LEU A 620 -8.10 7.98 20.37
N GLY A 621 -7.71 6.70 20.33
CA GLY A 621 -6.34 6.28 20.05
C GLY A 621 -5.85 6.80 18.70
N MET A 622 -6.63 6.64 17.64
CA MET A 622 -6.29 7.11 16.29
C MET A 622 -6.03 8.62 16.27
N ASN A 623 -6.98 9.43 16.74
CA ASN A 623 -6.87 10.90 16.71
C ASN A 623 -5.79 11.41 17.67
N PHE A 624 -5.67 10.82 18.85
CA PHE A 624 -4.62 11.18 19.81
C PHE A 624 -3.22 10.90 19.26
N MET A 625 -3.02 9.76 18.60
CA MET A 625 -1.73 9.43 17.99
C MET A 625 -1.38 10.36 16.81
N MET A 626 -2.36 10.74 15.99
CA MET A 626 -2.16 11.75 14.93
C MET A 626 -1.73 13.10 15.51
N LEU A 627 -2.41 13.57 16.56
CA LEU A 627 -2.06 14.83 17.24
C LEU A 627 -0.68 14.77 17.89
N LEU A 628 -0.36 13.66 18.56
CA LEU A 628 0.94 13.46 19.19
C LEU A 628 2.07 13.45 18.15
N HIS A 629 1.87 12.78 17.02
CA HIS A 629 2.85 12.73 15.92
C HIS A 629 3.05 14.10 15.27
N ASN A 630 1.96 14.83 15.02
CA ASN A 630 2.04 16.20 14.50
C ASN A 630 2.79 17.13 15.47
N TYR A 631 2.55 17.02 16.77
CA TYR A 631 3.29 17.77 17.78
C TYR A 631 4.79 17.42 17.81
N GLN A 632 5.16 16.15 17.56
CA GLN A 632 6.56 15.75 17.44
C GLN A 632 7.24 16.33 16.20
N MET A 633 6.52 16.41 15.08
CA MET A 633 7.02 17.04 13.85
C MET A 633 7.12 18.57 14.00
N TYR A 634 6.12 19.19 14.63
CA TYR A 634 5.93 20.63 14.69
C TYR A 634 5.65 21.10 16.14
N PRO A 635 6.69 21.21 17.00
CA PRO A 635 6.53 21.54 18.43
C PRO A 635 6.05 22.97 18.74
N GLY A 636 5.60 23.73 17.74
CA GLY A 636 5.04 25.09 17.88
C GLY A 636 3.75 25.32 17.09
N ALA A 637 3.06 24.25 16.67
CA ALA A 637 1.80 24.36 15.92
C ALA A 637 0.70 25.04 16.75
N ASP A 638 0.15 26.14 16.22
CA ASP A 638 -0.94 26.89 16.88
C ASP A 638 -2.30 26.50 16.28
N TYR A 639 -3.07 25.74 17.06
CA TYR A 639 -4.42 25.30 16.69
C TYR A 639 -5.52 26.32 17.01
N THR A 640 -5.17 27.49 17.56
CA THR A 640 -6.15 28.55 17.83
C THR A 640 -6.45 29.41 16.60
N ASN A 641 -5.62 29.32 15.56
CA ASN A 641 -5.83 29.97 14.27
C ASN A 641 -7.19 29.56 13.65
N ARG A 642 -7.76 30.44 12.83
CA ARG A 642 -9.07 30.20 12.22
C ARG A 642 -8.93 29.28 11.02
N LEU A 643 -9.95 28.48 10.77
CA LEU A 643 -9.98 27.53 9.65
C LEU A 643 -9.86 28.27 8.31
N CYS A 644 -10.55 29.40 8.15
CA CYS A 644 -10.52 30.25 6.95
C CYS A 644 -9.16 30.88 6.64
N ASP A 645 -8.21 30.82 7.58
CA ASP A 645 -6.83 31.30 7.35
C ASP A 645 -5.99 30.24 6.60
N SER A 646 -6.45 28.98 6.55
CA SER A 646 -5.83 27.91 5.77
C SER A 646 -6.28 27.91 4.31
N VAL A 647 -5.39 27.46 3.41
CA VAL A 647 -5.66 27.40 1.96
C VAL A 647 -6.87 26.55 1.62
N VAL A 648 -6.97 25.37 2.24
CA VAL A 648 -8.04 24.40 1.96
C VAL A 648 -9.43 25.03 2.21
N PHE A 649 -9.50 25.94 3.18
CA PHE A 649 -10.74 26.58 3.61
C PHE A 649 -10.79 28.07 3.30
N TYR A 650 -9.89 28.57 2.44
CA TYR A 650 -9.78 30.00 2.15
C TYR A 650 -11.08 30.59 1.58
N ASN A 651 -11.76 29.81 0.73
CA ASN A 651 -13.06 30.17 0.14
C ASN A 651 -14.24 30.01 1.11
N THR A 652 -14.01 29.43 2.30
CA THR A 652 -15.06 29.23 3.30
C THR A 652 -14.97 30.33 4.35
N HIS A 653 -16.08 31.02 4.61
CA HIS A 653 -16.15 32.06 5.66
C HIS A 653 -16.30 31.47 7.08
N VAL A 654 -15.78 30.26 7.31
CA VAL A 654 -15.90 29.55 8.58
C VAL A 654 -14.84 30.07 9.55
N THR A 655 -15.27 30.88 10.52
CA THR A 655 -14.41 31.51 11.55
C THR A 655 -14.02 30.59 12.71
N LEU A 656 -14.34 29.31 12.58
CA LEU A 656 -14.08 28.28 13.58
C LEU A 656 -12.57 28.07 13.76
N SER A 657 -12.08 27.84 14.98
CA SER A 657 -10.66 27.52 15.17
C SER A 657 -10.33 26.11 14.69
N ILE A 658 -9.10 25.90 14.22
CA ILE A 658 -8.63 24.58 13.78
C ILE A 658 -8.79 23.53 14.89
N GLY A 659 -8.48 23.88 16.14
CA GLY A 659 -8.68 23.00 17.29
C GLY A 659 -10.13 22.62 17.53
N LEU A 660 -11.08 23.56 17.42
CA LEU A 660 -12.50 23.26 17.56
C LEU A 660 -13.00 22.36 16.42
N TYR A 661 -12.48 22.57 15.21
CA TYR A 661 -12.80 21.74 14.04
C TYR A 661 -12.37 20.29 14.26
N LEU A 662 -11.15 20.06 14.77
CA LEU A 662 -10.65 18.72 15.08
C LEU A 662 -11.51 18.02 16.16
N VAL A 663 -12.03 18.77 17.15
CA VAL A 663 -12.96 18.23 18.15
C VAL A 663 -14.29 17.84 17.51
N LEU A 664 -14.85 18.67 16.62
CA LEU A 664 -16.07 18.35 15.89
C LEU A 664 -15.87 17.13 14.97
N LEU A 665 -14.74 17.04 14.29
CA LEU A 665 -14.36 15.88 13.49
C LEU A 665 -14.27 14.61 14.34
N PHE A 666 -13.65 14.69 15.52
CA PHE A 666 -13.61 13.57 16.47
C PHE A 666 -15.02 13.11 16.89
N ILE A 667 -15.91 14.04 17.22
CA ILE A 667 -17.31 13.73 17.58
C ILE A 667 -18.04 13.08 16.40
N TRP A 668 -17.82 13.60 15.18
CA TRP A 668 -18.39 13.03 13.96
C TRP A 668 -17.92 11.59 13.72
N GLN A 669 -16.61 11.33 13.82
CA GLN A 669 -16.05 9.99 13.67
C GLN A 669 -16.58 9.01 14.73
N LEU A 670 -16.77 9.47 15.99
CA LEU A 670 -17.42 8.67 17.03
C LEU A 670 -18.89 8.35 16.70
N PHE A 671 -19.63 9.31 16.16
CA PHE A 671 -21.01 9.10 15.73
C PHE A 671 -21.11 8.08 14.60
N ILE A 672 -20.26 8.21 13.57
CA ILE A 672 -20.20 7.29 12.43
C ILE A 672 -19.81 5.88 12.85
N THR A 673 -18.78 5.73 13.69
CA THR A 673 -18.36 4.41 14.20
C THR A 673 -19.47 3.70 14.98
N CYS A 674 -20.25 4.45 15.77
CA CYS A 674 -21.41 3.90 16.48
C CYS A 674 -22.49 3.41 15.51
N ILE A 675 -22.81 4.17 14.45
CA ILE A 675 -23.77 3.75 13.42
C ILE A 675 -23.29 2.48 12.71
N LEU A 676 -22.04 2.46 12.26
CA LEU A 676 -21.46 1.31 11.57
C LEU A 676 -21.48 0.06 12.46
N MET A 677 -21.20 0.18 13.76
CA MET A 677 -21.33 -0.94 14.69
C MET A 677 -22.75 -1.47 14.82
N LEU A 678 -23.75 -0.60 14.87
CA LEU A 678 -25.15 -1.02 14.93
C LEU A 678 -25.54 -1.82 13.68
N VAL A 679 -25.06 -1.40 12.51
CA VAL A 679 -25.25 -2.11 11.25
C VAL A 679 -24.54 -3.47 11.30
N LEU A 680 -23.25 -3.50 11.65
CA LEU A 680 -22.44 -4.72 11.75
C LEU A 680 -23.04 -5.73 12.73
N GLN A 681 -23.49 -5.27 13.90
CA GLN A 681 -24.13 -6.10 14.91
C GLN A 681 -25.36 -6.82 14.34
N LYS A 682 -26.20 -6.12 13.57
CA LYS A 682 -27.38 -6.73 12.93
C LYS A 682 -26.98 -7.75 11.88
N VAL A 683 -25.99 -7.44 11.05
CA VAL A 683 -25.48 -8.34 10.01
C VAL A 683 -24.96 -9.64 10.64
N TYR A 684 -24.10 -9.55 11.64
CA TYR A 684 -23.54 -10.72 12.36
C TYR A 684 -24.58 -11.49 13.18
N HIS A 685 -25.60 -10.81 13.68
CA HIS A 685 -26.69 -11.50 14.38
C HIS A 685 -27.55 -12.35 13.43
N LYS A 686 -27.85 -11.84 12.22
CA LYS A 686 -28.74 -12.51 11.26
C LYS A 686 -28.05 -13.62 10.48
N ILE A 687 -26.80 -13.42 10.08
CA ILE A 687 -26.12 -14.35 9.19
C ILE A 687 -25.28 -15.33 10.02
N PRO A 688 -25.51 -16.66 9.89
CA PRO A 688 -24.85 -17.68 10.70
C PRO A 688 -23.35 -17.82 10.39
N HIS A 689 -22.91 -17.35 9.22
CA HIS A 689 -21.52 -17.41 8.76
C HIS A 689 -20.76 -16.11 9.03
N ALA A 690 -20.69 -15.70 10.31
CA ALA A 690 -20.04 -14.46 10.74
C ALA A 690 -18.66 -14.28 10.11
N LYS A 691 -17.79 -15.28 10.22
CA LYS A 691 -16.43 -15.22 9.66
C LYS A 691 -16.36 -15.00 8.14
N MET A 692 -17.35 -15.44 7.34
CA MET A 692 -17.36 -15.16 5.90
C MET A 692 -17.73 -13.70 5.61
N ILE A 693 -18.66 -13.13 6.37
CA ILE A 693 -19.01 -11.72 6.24
C ILE A 693 -17.83 -10.85 6.63
N THR A 694 -17.13 -11.21 7.71
CA THR A 694 -15.91 -10.52 8.15
C THR A 694 -14.93 -10.39 6.99
N ILE A 695 -14.75 -11.45 6.22
CA ILE A 695 -13.83 -11.45 5.08
C ILE A 695 -14.33 -10.57 3.94
N ILE A 696 -15.62 -10.62 3.61
CA ILE A 696 -16.21 -9.72 2.60
C ILE A 696 -16.02 -8.25 3.00
N LEU A 697 -16.24 -7.94 4.27
CA LEU A 697 -16.03 -6.60 4.81
C LEU A 697 -14.55 -6.22 4.77
N LEU A 698 -13.63 -7.13 5.12
CA LEU A 698 -12.19 -6.90 5.01
C LEU A 698 -11.74 -6.66 3.56
N THR A 699 -12.26 -7.41 2.59
CA THR A 699 -12.00 -7.15 1.16
C THR A 699 -12.59 -5.82 0.70
N MET A 700 -13.69 -5.37 1.30
CA MET A 700 -14.31 -4.09 0.97
C MET A 700 -13.51 -2.91 1.50
N ILE A 701 -12.87 -3.03 2.66
CA ILE A 701 -12.02 -1.96 3.21
C ILE A 701 -10.58 -1.99 2.68
N PHE A 702 -10.14 -3.11 2.09
CA PHE A 702 -8.77 -3.30 1.57
C PHE A 702 -8.27 -2.16 0.66
N PRO A 703 -9.09 -1.57 -0.23
CA PRO A 703 -8.65 -0.49 -1.10
C PRO A 703 -8.17 0.76 -0.35
N LEU A 704 -8.57 0.98 0.91
CA LEU A 704 -8.08 2.10 1.74
C LEU A 704 -6.55 2.03 2.02
N LEU A 705 -5.90 0.90 1.75
CA LEU A 705 -4.44 0.79 1.85
C LEU A 705 -3.69 1.29 0.60
N MET A 706 -4.40 1.56 -0.49
CA MET A 706 -3.80 1.97 -1.77
C MET A 706 -3.60 3.49 -1.80
N LYS A 707 -2.48 3.95 -2.38
CA LYS A 707 -2.13 5.38 -2.46
C LYS A 707 -3.08 6.18 -3.35
N ASP A 708 -3.63 5.53 -4.38
CA ASP A 708 -4.54 6.13 -5.35
C ASP A 708 -5.97 5.59 -5.13
N THR A 709 -6.64 6.03 -4.07
CA THR A 709 -8.02 5.64 -3.74
C THR A 709 -9.07 6.45 -4.51
N SER A 710 -8.96 6.55 -5.82
CA SER A 710 -10.01 7.17 -6.65
C SER A 710 -11.12 6.17 -7.05
N LEU A 711 -11.09 4.93 -6.54
CA LEU A 711 -12.22 4.01 -6.56
C LEU A 711 -13.38 4.58 -5.74
N GLY A 712 -14.31 5.27 -6.41
CA GLY A 712 -15.44 5.95 -5.77
C GLY A 712 -16.34 5.04 -4.91
N VAL A 713 -16.31 3.71 -5.09
CA VAL A 713 -17.06 2.75 -4.24
C VAL A 713 -16.36 2.50 -2.89
N PHE A 714 -15.05 2.71 -2.81
CA PHE A 714 -14.25 2.47 -1.60
C PHE A 714 -13.81 3.76 -0.90
N ALA A 715 -13.74 4.88 -1.64
CA ALA A 715 -13.67 6.24 -1.07
C ALA A 715 -14.88 6.56 -0.17
N ILE A 716 -16.00 5.84 -0.33
CA ILE A 716 -17.20 5.93 0.51
C ILE A 716 -16.89 5.91 2.02
N PHE A 717 -15.99 5.04 2.48
CA PHE A 717 -15.65 5.00 3.91
C PHE A 717 -14.80 6.19 4.34
N TYR A 718 -13.90 6.64 3.45
CA TYR A 718 -13.08 7.82 3.70
C TYR A 718 -13.95 9.08 3.79
N ASP A 719 -14.78 9.33 2.78
CA ASP A 719 -15.71 10.46 2.72
C ASP A 719 -16.71 10.44 3.91
N LEU A 720 -17.09 9.27 4.40
CA LEU A 720 -17.96 9.15 5.57
C LEU A 720 -17.28 9.63 6.87
N TYR A 721 -15.97 9.38 7.04
CA TYR A 721 -15.22 9.79 8.23
C TYR A 721 -14.64 11.21 8.11
N TYR A 722 -14.39 11.67 6.87
CA TYR A 722 -13.82 12.97 6.53
C TYR A 722 -14.75 13.70 5.56
N PRO A 723 -15.89 14.23 6.02
CA PRO A 723 -16.98 14.72 5.15
C PRO A 723 -16.65 16.00 4.35
N ILE A 724 -15.46 16.58 4.55
CA ILE A 724 -15.01 17.78 3.83
C ILE A 724 -14.59 17.47 2.40
N THR A 725 -14.10 16.26 2.13
CA THR A 725 -13.75 15.86 0.76
C THR A 725 -15.00 15.77 -0.11
N ASN A 726 -16.09 15.20 0.42
CA ASN A 726 -17.35 15.05 -0.31
C ASN A 726 -18.58 14.91 0.61
N PHE A 727 -19.13 16.04 1.06
CA PHE A 727 -20.27 16.07 1.98
C PHE A 727 -21.53 15.37 1.41
N ILE A 728 -21.76 15.48 0.10
CA ILE A 728 -22.91 14.85 -0.57
C ILE A 728 -22.80 13.33 -0.52
N MET A 729 -21.62 12.78 -0.84
CA MET A 729 -21.38 11.34 -0.81
C MET A 729 -21.48 10.79 0.62
N ALA A 730 -20.92 11.49 1.60
CA ALA A 730 -21.04 11.12 3.02
C ALA A 730 -22.52 10.98 3.45
N GLY A 731 -23.37 11.94 3.03
CA GLY A 731 -24.81 11.91 3.29
C GLY A 731 -25.53 10.72 2.65
N ILE A 732 -25.27 10.43 1.37
CA ILE A 732 -25.87 9.29 0.65
C ILE A 732 -25.52 7.97 1.33
N VAL A 733 -24.26 7.79 1.71
CA VAL A 733 -23.76 6.58 2.37
C VAL A 733 -24.40 6.40 3.74
N LEU A 734 -24.55 7.48 4.50
CA LEU A 734 -25.18 7.45 5.81
C LEU A 734 -26.66 7.04 5.70
N ILE A 735 -27.40 7.58 4.72
CA ILE A 735 -28.77 7.17 4.41
C ILE A 735 -28.82 5.69 4.04
N GLY A 736 -27.86 5.20 3.23
CA GLY A 736 -27.73 3.79 2.88
C GLY A 736 -27.53 2.87 4.09
N CYS A 737 -26.59 3.22 4.99
CA CYS A 737 -26.34 2.49 6.23
C CYS A 737 -27.60 2.40 7.13
N VAL A 738 -28.30 3.53 7.28
CA VAL A 738 -29.56 3.59 8.04
C VAL A 738 -30.66 2.77 7.34
N GLY A 739 -30.74 2.83 6.01
CA GLY A 739 -31.65 2.02 5.20
C GLY A 739 -31.46 0.52 5.39
N VAL A 740 -30.21 0.04 5.37
CA VAL A 740 -29.86 -1.36 5.67
C VAL A 740 -30.29 -1.73 7.09
N TYR A 741 -30.02 -0.88 8.07
CA TYR A 741 -30.44 -1.10 9.46
C TYR A 741 -31.96 -1.21 9.59
N ILE A 742 -32.72 -0.30 8.97
CA ILE A 742 -34.19 -0.29 8.98
C ILE A 742 -34.73 -1.52 8.26
N GLY A 743 -34.18 -1.87 7.09
CA GLY A 743 -34.57 -3.07 6.33
C GLY A 743 -34.48 -4.34 7.17
N PHE A 744 -33.36 -4.57 7.84
CA PHE A 744 -33.21 -5.70 8.76
C PHE A 744 -34.18 -5.65 9.95
N HIS A 745 -34.52 -4.45 10.44
CA HIS A 745 -35.48 -4.26 11.54
C HIS A 745 -36.92 -4.59 11.12
N VAL A 746 -37.32 -4.17 9.92
CA VAL A 746 -38.65 -4.43 9.35
C VAL A 746 -38.83 -5.92 9.09
N VAL A 747 -37.82 -6.59 8.52
CA VAL A 747 -37.83 -8.06 8.35
C VAL A 747 -37.95 -8.80 9.69
N GLU A 748 -37.38 -8.25 10.76
CA GLU A 748 -37.49 -8.83 12.10
C GLU A 748 -38.90 -8.68 12.69
N ARG A 749 -39.55 -7.53 12.50
CA ARG A 749 -40.96 -7.36 12.90
C ARG A 749 -41.89 -8.27 12.11
N ARG A 750 -41.68 -8.43 10.80
CA ARG A 750 -42.51 -9.30 9.93
C ARG A 750 -42.37 -10.80 10.21
N LYS A 751 -41.32 -11.25 10.91
CA LYS A 751 -41.19 -12.65 11.37
C LYS A 751 -41.77 -12.88 12.76
N ARG A 752 -42.11 -11.81 13.48
CA ARG A 752 -42.72 -11.86 14.82
C ARG A 752 -44.25 -11.70 14.77
N LEU A 753 -44.77 -11.14 13.69
CA LEU A 753 -46.16 -11.24 13.25
C LEU A 753 -46.33 -12.51 12.43
#